data_AF-A0A814TLU9-F1
#
_entry.id   AF-A0A814TLU9-F1
#
_cell.length_a   1.000
_cell.length_b   1.000
_cell.length_c   1.000
_cell.angle_alpha   90.00
_cell.angle_beta   90.00
_cell.angle_gamma   90.00
#
_symmetry.space_group_name_H-M   'P 1'
#
loop_
_entity.id
_entity.type
_entity.pdbx_description
1 polymer ?
#
loop_
_entity_poly.entity_id
_entity_poly.type
_entity_poly.pdbx_seq_one_letter_code
_entity_poly.pdbx_strand_id
1 'polypeptide(L)'
;MSLERIKTIPINQTAILLVDVQNSEIDNYHKENYPWYYQQITEICLPNMKQIIELGRSLNMEIVYTTIESLTSDGRDRSLDHKLSNIFIPKNSYFGKVVDEVKPNEDDIWLKKTSSGVFNSTNIDYILRNLEKNYLIIMGMLTDQCVDMAIRDGADKGYQVICIKDACTTHTLERHENALNAFKGYCTILNTKEFIKKIQESNKNSIEKSNEIKPMSLTTLVTTDLIGITRGRSVLTSKLDEYMTTGCGWVPADSALTPQDIIDESNSWGSQGDLRLLPDKNARITIPNGPNLKNQPFDLIHCDIVETNGNNWDCCPRNLLKKEIKYYKDKFDIDINVSFEHEFTLINKNDSNSYPAFSFQSQRQQNQFSSWLMSSLEYANIQPENFLSEYGKNQYEITCKPSDPLTAADRAVSIREIIRDLAQQMDLNVSFSPLTSANSISNGVHLHISMKDSNGNYLFYDKQRPYNLSILGEQWSSGILDHLRSLCAITAPTPVSYLRLKPNNWSSAYTSIGYRNRKTPIRICPTIDFSNKSIDQQYNLEYRPMDGTSSPHLSLLSILIAGRLGIEDKSQLKFITEKDPHELSEDQRLQNNIYPLPDNLNEALKYLNDDQQLLKHFPKILIQTYLSMKYKELSLTNQFDDDTLCKHYSKIY
;
A
#
# COMPACT_ATOMS: atom_id res chain seq x y z
N MET A 1 -16.05 0.82 -34.84
CA MET A 1 -14.62 0.79 -34.51
C MET A 1 -13.93 -0.11 -35.52
N SER A 2 -13.06 0.40 -36.39
CA SER A 2 -12.23 -0.46 -37.24
C SER A 2 -11.03 -0.93 -36.44
N LEU A 3 -11.02 -2.19 -36.04
CA LEU A 3 -9.87 -2.82 -35.40
C LEU A 3 -8.93 -3.36 -36.48
N GLU A 4 -7.68 -2.90 -36.49
CA GLU A 4 -6.62 -3.51 -37.31
C GLU A 4 -6.00 -4.67 -36.53
N ARG A 5 -5.72 -5.80 -37.20
CA ARG A 5 -5.33 -7.05 -36.51
C ARG A 5 -4.01 -6.92 -35.75
N ILE A 6 -2.91 -6.43 -36.33
CA ILE A 6 -1.63 -6.29 -35.62
C ILE A 6 -0.77 -5.17 -36.24
N LYS A 7 -0.57 -4.05 -35.52
CA LYS A 7 0.38 -2.98 -35.91
C LYS A 7 1.81 -3.27 -35.44
N THR A 8 1.97 -3.80 -34.23
CA THR A 8 3.25 -4.10 -33.58
C THR A 8 3.16 -5.43 -32.84
N ILE A 9 4.27 -6.17 -32.72
CA ILE A 9 4.33 -7.46 -32.02
C ILE A 9 5.00 -7.23 -30.64
N PRO A 10 4.26 -7.28 -29.52
CA PRO A 10 4.82 -7.04 -28.20
C PRO A 10 5.57 -8.27 -27.69
N ILE A 11 6.90 -8.20 -27.70
CA ILE A 11 7.80 -9.33 -27.41
C ILE A 11 7.44 -10.05 -26.10
N ASN A 12 7.26 -9.31 -24.99
CA ASN A 12 7.02 -9.89 -23.66
C ASN A 12 5.68 -10.65 -23.53
N GLN A 13 4.70 -10.33 -24.38
CA GLN A 13 3.37 -10.97 -24.39
C GLN A 13 3.23 -12.01 -25.52
N THR A 14 4.32 -12.35 -26.20
CA THR A 14 4.32 -13.25 -27.36
C THR A 14 4.87 -14.63 -26.99
N ALA A 15 4.17 -15.67 -27.45
CA ALA A 15 4.65 -17.04 -27.44
C ALA A 15 4.72 -17.59 -28.87
N ILE A 16 5.70 -18.45 -29.13
CA ILE A 16 5.89 -19.19 -30.37
C ILE A 16 5.41 -20.61 -30.13
N LEU A 17 4.40 -21.04 -30.88
CA LEU A 17 3.79 -22.35 -30.81
C LEU A 17 4.19 -23.20 -32.02
N LEU A 18 4.94 -24.26 -31.77
CA LEU A 18 5.27 -25.29 -32.75
C LEU A 18 4.24 -26.42 -32.70
N VAL A 19 3.56 -26.63 -33.83
CA VAL A 19 2.50 -27.62 -33.96
C VAL A 19 3.01 -28.87 -34.68
N ASP A 20 3.13 -29.97 -33.94
CA ASP A 20 3.38 -31.33 -34.44
C ASP A 20 4.62 -31.48 -35.32
N VAL A 21 5.71 -30.76 -35.01
CA VAL A 21 6.99 -30.89 -35.72
C VAL A 21 7.77 -32.08 -35.17
N GLN A 22 7.29 -33.29 -35.45
CA GLN A 22 7.77 -34.53 -34.83
C GLN A 22 8.25 -35.56 -35.83
N ASN A 23 9.01 -36.55 -35.35
CA ASN A 23 9.66 -37.55 -36.19
C ASN A 23 8.70 -38.41 -37.03
N SER A 24 7.41 -38.53 -36.65
CA SER A 24 6.41 -39.21 -37.48
C SER A 24 6.16 -38.50 -38.82
N GLU A 25 6.40 -37.20 -38.91
CA GLU A 25 6.13 -36.41 -40.13
C GLU A 25 7.30 -36.46 -41.13
N ILE A 26 8.46 -36.97 -40.72
CA ILE A 26 9.71 -37.01 -41.52
C ILE A 26 10.32 -38.41 -41.57
N ASP A 27 9.48 -39.45 -41.53
CA ASP A 27 9.93 -40.84 -41.67
C ASP A 27 10.07 -41.28 -43.14
N ASN A 28 10.53 -42.52 -43.36
CA ASN A 28 10.70 -43.08 -44.70
C ASN A 28 9.36 -43.18 -45.45
N TYR A 29 8.26 -43.40 -44.73
CA TYR A 29 6.94 -43.48 -45.34
C TYR A 29 6.55 -42.14 -45.98
N HIS A 30 6.73 -41.03 -45.28
CA HIS A 30 6.45 -39.69 -45.84
C HIS A 30 7.39 -39.34 -46.98
N LYS A 31 8.67 -39.74 -46.89
CA LYS A 31 9.64 -39.55 -47.97
C LYS A 31 9.22 -40.24 -49.27
N GLU A 32 8.68 -41.45 -49.18
CA GLU A 32 8.26 -42.25 -50.33
C GLU A 32 6.88 -41.85 -50.88
N ASN A 33 5.91 -41.58 -50.00
CA ASN A 33 4.51 -41.37 -50.39
C ASN A 33 4.14 -39.89 -50.56
N TYR A 34 4.86 -38.98 -49.91
CA TYR A 34 4.65 -37.54 -49.97
C TYR A 34 5.97 -36.78 -50.19
N PRO A 35 6.69 -37.05 -51.30
CA PRO A 35 8.03 -36.52 -51.51
C PRO A 35 8.08 -34.98 -51.53
N TRP A 36 7.03 -34.32 -52.05
CA TRP A 36 6.93 -32.86 -52.00
C TRP A 36 6.84 -32.33 -50.58
N TYR A 37 5.96 -32.92 -49.75
CA TYR A 37 5.79 -32.55 -48.35
C TYR A 37 7.09 -32.75 -47.57
N TYR A 38 7.71 -33.92 -47.70
CA TYR A 38 8.99 -34.23 -47.07
C TYR A 38 10.07 -33.21 -47.46
N GLN A 39 10.16 -32.88 -48.75
CA GLN A 39 11.11 -31.87 -49.24
C GLN A 39 10.79 -30.48 -48.68
N GLN A 40 9.52 -30.05 -48.66
CA GLN A 40 9.14 -28.76 -48.07
C GLN A 40 9.50 -28.67 -46.59
N ILE A 41 9.28 -29.74 -45.82
CA ILE A 41 9.64 -29.76 -44.40
C ILE A 41 11.15 -29.57 -44.23
N THR A 42 11.93 -30.40 -44.91
CA THR A 42 13.37 -30.49 -44.73
C THR A 42 14.14 -29.30 -45.31
N GLU A 43 13.74 -28.81 -46.49
CA GLU A 43 14.47 -27.75 -47.20
C GLU A 43 13.97 -26.33 -46.87
N ILE A 44 12.73 -26.17 -46.41
CA ILE A 44 12.12 -24.84 -46.20
C ILE A 44 11.63 -24.66 -44.76
N CYS A 45 10.72 -25.50 -44.28
CA CYS A 45 10.05 -25.25 -43.00
C CYS A 45 11.01 -25.37 -41.81
N LEU A 46 11.80 -26.44 -41.70
CA LEU A 46 12.73 -26.64 -40.57
C LEU A 46 13.79 -25.52 -40.48
N PRO A 47 14.46 -25.10 -41.57
CA PRO A 47 15.36 -23.95 -41.52
C PRO A 47 14.69 -22.66 -41.04
N ASN A 48 13.47 -22.37 -41.52
CA ASN A 48 12.70 -21.19 -41.14
C ASN A 48 12.25 -21.23 -39.67
N MET A 49 11.74 -22.38 -39.22
CA MET A 49 11.38 -22.61 -37.82
C MET A 49 12.57 -22.40 -36.90
N LYS A 50 13.73 -22.99 -37.25
CA LYS A 50 14.97 -22.83 -36.49
C LYS A 50 15.35 -21.35 -36.36
N GLN A 51 15.30 -20.61 -37.47
CA GLN A 51 15.58 -19.18 -37.46
C GLN A 51 14.63 -18.39 -36.54
N ILE A 52 13.34 -18.73 -36.53
CA ILE A 52 12.33 -18.07 -35.69
C ILE A 52 12.50 -18.44 -34.22
N ILE A 53 12.79 -19.70 -33.91
CA ILE A 53 13.07 -20.16 -32.54
C ILE A 53 14.31 -19.45 -31.98
N GLU A 54 15.40 -19.40 -32.75
CA GLU A 54 16.64 -18.72 -32.35
C GLU A 54 16.40 -17.22 -32.10
N LEU A 55 15.63 -16.56 -32.98
CA LEU A 55 15.23 -15.18 -32.78
C LEU A 55 14.36 -15.02 -31.54
N GLY A 56 13.34 -15.86 -31.37
CA GLY A 56 12.45 -15.85 -30.21
C GLY A 56 13.21 -15.98 -28.90
N ARG A 57 14.13 -16.94 -28.81
CA ARG A 57 15.02 -17.12 -27.66
C ARG A 57 15.90 -15.91 -27.40
N SER A 58 16.49 -15.31 -28.44
CA SER A 58 17.31 -14.09 -28.30
C SER A 58 16.52 -12.89 -27.78
N LEU A 59 15.19 -12.91 -27.92
CA LEU A 59 14.26 -11.87 -27.47
C LEU A 59 13.46 -12.28 -26.23
N ASN A 60 13.77 -13.42 -25.62
CA ASN A 60 13.07 -13.94 -24.45
C ASN A 60 11.56 -14.14 -24.67
N MET A 61 11.17 -14.56 -25.89
CA MET A 61 9.82 -15.05 -26.18
C MET A 61 9.66 -16.47 -25.65
N GLU A 62 8.44 -16.80 -25.23
CA GLU A 62 8.11 -18.14 -24.76
C GLU A 62 8.07 -19.12 -25.95
N ILE A 63 8.72 -20.27 -25.84
CA ILE A 63 8.72 -21.30 -26.88
C ILE A 63 7.92 -22.51 -26.39
N VAL A 64 6.86 -22.85 -27.11
CA VAL A 64 5.92 -23.92 -26.76
C VAL A 64 5.86 -24.93 -27.89
N TYR A 65 6.04 -26.20 -27.55
CA TYR A 65 5.96 -27.33 -28.48
C TYR A 65 4.72 -28.16 -28.22
N THR A 66 4.17 -28.70 -29.30
CA THR A 66 3.13 -29.71 -29.24
C THR A 66 3.45 -30.88 -30.15
N THR A 67 3.09 -32.08 -29.70
CA THR A 67 3.28 -33.32 -30.45
C THR A 67 2.09 -34.25 -30.25
N ILE A 68 1.69 -34.97 -31.30
CA ILE A 68 0.75 -36.08 -31.21
C ILE A 68 1.45 -37.25 -30.52
N GLU A 69 1.05 -37.56 -29.29
CA GLU A 69 1.52 -38.73 -28.54
C GLU A 69 0.43 -39.20 -27.56
N SER A 70 0.21 -40.52 -27.51
CA SER A 70 -0.72 -41.12 -26.56
C SER A 70 -0.18 -41.03 -25.12
N LEU A 71 -1.05 -40.73 -24.16
CA LEU A 71 -0.76 -40.77 -22.72
C LEU A 71 -0.63 -42.21 -22.21
N THR A 72 -1.24 -43.16 -22.92
CA THR A 72 -1.20 -44.60 -22.64
C THR A 72 -0.45 -45.36 -23.74
N SER A 73 0.23 -46.45 -23.36
CA SER A 73 0.99 -47.25 -24.32
C SER A 73 0.10 -48.01 -25.32
N ASP A 74 -1.17 -48.26 -24.99
CA ASP A 74 -2.19 -48.89 -25.86
C ASP A 74 -3.00 -47.86 -26.68
N GLY A 75 -2.76 -46.56 -26.47
CA GLY A 75 -3.41 -45.49 -27.21
C GLY A 75 -4.92 -45.39 -26.98
N ARG A 76 -5.43 -45.89 -25.85
CA ARG A 76 -6.89 -45.86 -25.55
C ARG A 76 -7.41 -44.46 -25.29
N ASP A 77 -6.54 -43.54 -24.89
CA ASP A 77 -6.80 -42.14 -24.60
C ASP A 77 -6.92 -41.25 -25.85
N ARG A 78 -6.59 -41.79 -27.03
CA ARG A 78 -6.77 -41.09 -28.30
C ARG A 78 -8.21 -40.67 -28.53
N SER A 79 -8.38 -39.53 -29.18
CA SER A 79 -9.68 -39.06 -29.65
C SER A 79 -10.36 -40.10 -30.55
N LEU A 80 -11.69 -40.03 -30.67
CA LEU A 80 -12.43 -40.91 -31.56
C LEU A 80 -11.94 -40.79 -33.01
N ASP A 81 -11.70 -39.56 -33.46
CA ASP A 81 -11.17 -39.30 -34.80
C ASP A 81 -9.79 -39.96 -35.01
N HIS A 82 -8.86 -39.81 -34.07
CA HIS A 82 -7.53 -40.44 -34.19
C HIS A 82 -7.61 -41.97 -34.20
N LYS A 83 -8.60 -42.56 -33.50
CA LYS A 83 -8.88 -44.01 -33.58
C LYS A 83 -9.41 -44.42 -34.96
N LEU A 84 -10.33 -43.65 -35.53
CA LEU A 84 -10.93 -43.92 -36.84
C LEU A 84 -9.96 -43.68 -38.00
N SER A 85 -9.13 -42.65 -37.89
CA SER A 85 -8.11 -42.25 -38.87
C SER A 85 -6.78 -43.01 -38.70
N ASN A 86 -6.73 -43.97 -37.77
CA ASN A 86 -5.56 -44.78 -37.45
C ASN A 86 -4.28 -43.97 -37.12
N ILE A 87 -4.45 -42.81 -36.49
CA ILE A 87 -3.35 -41.98 -36.01
C ILE A 87 -2.95 -42.51 -34.63
N PHE A 88 -1.86 -43.28 -34.55
CA PHE A 88 -1.36 -43.84 -33.30
C PHE A 88 0.14 -43.60 -33.12
N ILE A 89 0.48 -42.72 -32.19
CA ILE A 89 1.85 -42.52 -31.73
C ILE A 89 1.94 -43.04 -30.28
N PRO A 90 2.68 -44.14 -30.03
CA PRO A 90 2.82 -44.70 -28.69
C PRO A 90 3.55 -43.75 -27.74
N LYS A 91 3.17 -43.82 -26.46
CA LYS A 91 3.84 -43.09 -25.38
C LYS A 91 5.35 -43.31 -25.38
N ASN A 92 6.12 -42.22 -25.31
CA ASN A 92 7.58 -42.20 -25.29
C ASN A 92 8.26 -42.83 -26.51
N SER A 93 7.54 -42.94 -27.63
CA SER A 93 8.12 -43.48 -28.87
C SER A 93 9.05 -42.46 -29.54
N TYR A 94 9.97 -42.95 -30.35
CA TYR A 94 10.82 -42.09 -31.19
C TYR A 94 9.98 -41.16 -32.09
N PHE A 95 8.87 -41.67 -32.61
CA PHE A 95 7.96 -40.96 -33.52
C PHE A 95 7.23 -39.77 -32.87
N GLY A 96 7.03 -39.80 -31.55
CA GLY A 96 6.43 -38.70 -30.79
C GLY A 96 7.42 -37.61 -30.37
N LYS A 97 8.72 -37.78 -30.65
CA LYS A 97 9.73 -36.76 -30.35
C LYS A 97 9.75 -35.67 -31.41
N VAL A 98 10.00 -34.44 -30.97
CA VAL A 98 10.29 -33.31 -31.87
C VAL A 98 11.52 -33.63 -32.71
N VAL A 99 11.50 -33.17 -33.96
CA VAL A 99 12.60 -33.32 -34.91
C VAL A 99 13.88 -32.63 -34.38
N ASP A 100 15.03 -33.30 -34.53
CA ASP A 100 16.29 -32.89 -33.89
C ASP A 100 16.74 -31.46 -34.25
N GLU A 101 16.48 -31.02 -35.48
CA GLU A 101 16.82 -29.69 -36.01
C GLU A 101 16.20 -28.53 -35.24
N VAL A 102 15.03 -28.76 -34.63
CA VAL A 102 14.25 -27.78 -33.86
C VAL A 102 13.92 -28.30 -32.46
N LYS A 103 14.79 -29.15 -31.90
CA LYS A 103 14.54 -29.77 -30.61
C LYS A 103 14.31 -28.75 -29.47
N PRO A 104 13.42 -29.06 -28.50
CA PRO A 104 13.23 -28.25 -27.31
C PRO A 104 14.50 -28.16 -26.47
N ASN A 105 14.71 -27.00 -25.84
CA ASN A 105 15.66 -26.85 -24.74
C ASN A 105 15.06 -27.41 -23.43
N GLU A 106 15.88 -27.51 -22.38
CA GLU A 106 15.44 -28.06 -21.08
C GLU A 106 14.26 -27.29 -20.44
N ASP A 107 14.20 -25.98 -20.66
CA ASP A 107 13.19 -25.08 -20.08
C ASP A 107 11.98 -24.82 -21.02
N ASP A 108 12.00 -25.37 -22.24
CA ASP A 108 10.91 -25.14 -23.19
C ASP A 108 9.66 -25.97 -22.80
N ILE A 109 8.48 -25.37 -22.91
CA ILE A 109 7.22 -26.04 -22.61
C ILE A 109 6.90 -27.04 -23.73
N TRP A 110 6.69 -28.31 -23.39
CA TRP A 110 6.34 -29.35 -24.37
C TRP A 110 5.09 -30.12 -23.95
N LEU A 111 4.01 -29.94 -24.72
CA LEU A 111 2.69 -30.51 -24.45
C LEU A 111 2.36 -31.64 -25.43
N LYS A 112 2.04 -32.82 -24.88
CA LYS A 112 1.59 -33.97 -25.67
C LYS A 112 0.08 -33.90 -25.86
N LYS A 113 -0.38 -34.08 -27.10
CA LYS A 113 -1.80 -34.06 -27.44
C LYS A 113 -2.28 -35.35 -28.07
N THR A 114 -3.52 -35.72 -27.76
CA THR A 114 -4.16 -36.99 -28.16
C THR A 114 -5.27 -36.78 -29.20
N SER A 115 -5.30 -35.58 -29.78
CA SER A 115 -6.20 -35.14 -30.84
C SER A 115 -5.51 -34.12 -31.75
N SER A 116 -6.17 -33.68 -32.82
CA SER A 116 -5.63 -32.66 -33.72
C SER A 116 -5.59 -31.26 -33.07
N GLY A 117 -6.56 -30.94 -32.20
CA GLY A 117 -6.68 -29.63 -31.56
C GLY A 117 -5.89 -29.49 -30.27
N VAL A 118 -4.90 -28.59 -30.24
CA VAL A 118 -4.08 -28.33 -29.06
C VAL A 118 -4.89 -27.78 -27.89
N PHE A 119 -5.77 -26.80 -28.13
CA PHE A 119 -6.56 -26.16 -27.06
C PHE A 119 -7.61 -27.08 -26.46
N ASN A 120 -8.04 -28.10 -27.19
CA ASN A 120 -9.08 -29.03 -26.76
C ASN A 120 -8.51 -30.28 -26.05
N SER A 121 -7.24 -30.61 -26.27
CA SER A 121 -6.62 -31.82 -25.73
C SER A 121 -5.40 -31.58 -24.84
N THR A 122 -5.12 -30.33 -24.50
CA THR A 122 -4.07 -29.93 -23.55
C THR A 122 -4.54 -28.80 -22.64
N ASN A 123 -3.75 -28.45 -21.64
CA ASN A 123 -3.96 -27.30 -20.76
C ASN A 123 -3.26 -26.01 -21.24
N ILE A 124 -2.95 -25.89 -22.53
CA ILE A 124 -2.16 -24.77 -23.07
C ILE A 124 -2.76 -23.39 -22.77
N ASP A 125 -4.09 -23.23 -22.80
CA ASP A 125 -4.78 -21.95 -22.52
C ASP A 125 -4.45 -21.47 -21.10
N TYR A 126 -4.61 -22.35 -20.11
CA TYR A 126 -4.28 -22.07 -18.71
C TYR A 126 -2.81 -21.65 -18.54
N ILE A 127 -1.89 -22.36 -19.20
CA ILE A 127 -0.46 -22.07 -19.12
C ILE A 127 -0.16 -20.69 -19.73
N LEU A 128 -0.62 -20.44 -20.96
CA LEU A 128 -0.37 -19.19 -21.67
C LEU A 128 -0.96 -17.97 -20.93
N ARG A 129 -2.11 -18.13 -20.25
CA ARG A 129 -2.72 -17.06 -19.43
C ARG A 129 -1.89 -16.72 -18.21
N ASN A 130 -1.37 -17.73 -17.49
CA ASN A 130 -0.49 -17.51 -16.34
C ASN A 130 0.85 -16.89 -16.73
N LEU A 131 1.30 -17.13 -17.96
CA LEU A 131 2.48 -16.49 -18.54
C LEU A 131 2.18 -15.13 -19.18
N GLU A 132 0.94 -14.63 -19.07
CA GLU A 132 0.48 -13.36 -19.63
C GLU A 132 0.72 -13.22 -21.15
N LYS A 133 0.66 -14.34 -21.88
CA LYS A 133 0.85 -14.38 -23.33
C LYS A 133 -0.48 -14.14 -24.02
N ASN A 134 -0.53 -13.08 -24.82
CA ASN A 134 -1.73 -12.68 -25.57
C ASN A 134 -1.54 -12.82 -27.09
N TYR A 135 -0.31 -13.07 -27.55
CA TYR A 135 0.06 -13.19 -28.96
C TYR A 135 0.65 -14.57 -29.23
N LEU A 136 0.20 -15.21 -30.30
CA LEU A 136 0.66 -16.55 -30.70
C LEU A 136 1.23 -16.54 -32.11
N ILE A 137 2.50 -16.89 -32.23
CA ILE A 137 3.15 -17.16 -33.51
C ILE A 137 3.06 -18.65 -33.75
N ILE A 138 2.26 -19.06 -34.74
CA ILE A 138 1.99 -20.47 -35.03
C ILE A 138 2.78 -20.90 -36.26
N MET A 139 3.52 -22.00 -36.11
CA MET A 139 4.23 -22.71 -37.17
C MET A 139 4.14 -24.21 -36.94
N GLY A 140 4.16 -25.04 -37.98
CA GLY A 140 3.98 -26.48 -37.78
C GLY A 140 3.61 -27.30 -39.00
N MET A 141 3.25 -28.55 -38.74
CA MET A 141 2.92 -29.56 -39.75
C MET A 141 1.40 -29.66 -39.97
N LEU A 142 1.02 -30.02 -41.20
CA LEU A 142 -0.35 -30.11 -41.68
C LEU A 142 -1.10 -28.79 -41.52
N THR A 143 -0.77 -27.82 -42.38
CA THR A 143 -1.37 -26.47 -42.43
C THR A 143 -2.90 -26.50 -42.45
N ASP A 144 -3.49 -27.49 -43.11
CA ASP A 144 -4.93 -27.69 -43.28
C ASP A 144 -5.57 -28.57 -42.21
N GLN A 145 -4.83 -28.93 -41.15
CA GLN A 145 -5.32 -29.74 -40.04
C GLN A 145 -4.95 -29.10 -38.68
N CYS A 146 -3.96 -29.66 -37.97
CA CYS A 146 -3.61 -29.26 -36.62
C CYS A 146 -3.24 -27.77 -36.52
N VAL A 147 -2.56 -27.22 -37.52
CA VAL A 147 -2.22 -25.79 -37.60
C VAL A 147 -3.47 -24.92 -37.76
N ASP A 148 -4.38 -25.27 -38.69
CA ASP A 148 -5.64 -24.53 -38.89
C ASP A 148 -6.47 -24.53 -37.59
N MET A 149 -6.59 -25.67 -36.94
CA MET A 149 -7.33 -25.80 -35.69
C MET A 149 -6.71 -24.96 -34.56
N ALA A 150 -5.38 -24.97 -34.41
CA ALA A 150 -4.69 -24.13 -33.44
C ALA A 150 -4.90 -22.63 -33.70
N ILE A 151 -4.93 -22.22 -34.97
CA ILE A 151 -5.17 -20.83 -35.38
C ILE A 151 -6.58 -20.38 -35.01
N ARG A 152 -7.60 -21.16 -35.38
CA ARG A 152 -9.01 -20.80 -35.15
C ARG A 152 -9.35 -20.81 -33.66
N ASP A 153 -8.99 -21.88 -32.96
CA ASP A 153 -9.24 -22.01 -31.53
C ASP A 153 -8.53 -20.91 -30.74
N GLY A 154 -7.28 -20.58 -31.11
CA GLY A 154 -6.54 -19.48 -30.51
C GLY A 154 -7.23 -18.13 -30.74
N ALA A 155 -7.67 -17.86 -31.97
CA ALA A 155 -8.40 -16.62 -32.28
C ALA A 155 -9.72 -16.51 -31.49
N ASP A 156 -10.51 -17.58 -31.40
CA ASP A 156 -11.79 -17.60 -30.67
C ASP A 156 -11.60 -17.47 -29.15
N LYS A 157 -10.45 -17.95 -28.62
CA LYS A 157 -10.04 -17.71 -27.23
C LYS A 157 -9.50 -16.31 -26.97
N GLY A 158 -9.43 -15.45 -27.99
CA GLY A 158 -9.03 -14.06 -27.87
C GLY A 158 -7.52 -13.80 -27.97
N TYR A 159 -6.73 -14.76 -28.46
CA TYR A 159 -5.33 -14.54 -28.78
C TYR A 159 -5.19 -13.77 -30.10
N GLN A 160 -4.17 -12.92 -30.19
CA GLN A 160 -3.74 -12.33 -31.45
C GLN A 160 -2.82 -13.31 -32.19
N VAL A 161 -3.34 -13.96 -33.23
CA VAL A 161 -2.65 -15.06 -33.91
C VAL A 161 -1.91 -14.58 -35.16
N ILE A 162 -0.68 -15.05 -35.32
CA ILE A 162 0.16 -14.90 -36.51
C ILE A 162 0.52 -16.29 -37.03
N CYS A 163 0.24 -16.58 -38.30
CA CYS A 163 0.70 -17.79 -38.97
C CYS A 163 1.93 -17.48 -39.82
N ILE A 164 3.00 -18.26 -39.64
CA ILE A 164 4.21 -18.16 -40.46
C ILE A 164 4.11 -19.16 -41.60
N LYS A 165 3.68 -18.69 -42.78
CA LYS A 165 3.27 -19.58 -43.88
C LYS A 165 4.40 -20.45 -44.42
N ASP A 166 5.62 -19.94 -44.50
CA ASP A 166 6.80 -20.68 -44.97
C ASP A 166 7.48 -21.52 -43.88
N ALA A 167 6.94 -21.48 -42.65
CA ALA A 167 7.22 -22.43 -41.58
C ALA A 167 6.02 -23.35 -41.33
N CYS A 168 5.11 -23.46 -42.30
CA CYS A 168 3.96 -24.36 -42.29
C CYS A 168 3.93 -25.15 -43.60
N THR A 169 3.50 -26.41 -43.58
CA THR A 169 3.26 -27.17 -44.82
C THR A 169 2.22 -28.28 -44.62
N THR A 170 1.74 -28.87 -45.71
CA THR A 170 0.86 -30.06 -45.75
C THR A 170 1.19 -30.88 -47.00
N HIS A 171 0.45 -31.93 -47.34
CA HIS A 171 0.86 -32.89 -48.36
C HIS A 171 1.08 -32.32 -49.77
N THR A 172 0.46 -31.18 -50.11
CA THR A 172 0.54 -30.55 -51.43
C THR A 172 0.46 -29.03 -51.32
N LEU A 173 1.04 -28.31 -52.27
CA LEU A 173 0.96 -26.85 -52.35
C LEU A 173 -0.49 -26.33 -52.41
N GLU A 174 -1.35 -27.00 -53.18
CA GLU A 174 -2.75 -26.61 -53.32
C GLU A 174 -3.49 -26.67 -51.98
N ARG A 175 -3.34 -27.76 -51.22
CA ARG A 175 -3.91 -27.88 -49.87
C ARG A 175 -3.37 -26.81 -48.92
N HIS A 176 -2.07 -26.50 -48.99
CA HIS A 176 -1.45 -25.45 -48.17
C HIS A 176 -2.07 -24.08 -48.46
N GLU A 177 -2.14 -23.67 -49.72
CA GLU A 177 -2.72 -22.39 -50.15
C GLU A 177 -4.22 -22.31 -49.86
N ASN A 178 -4.95 -23.42 -50.01
CA ASN A 178 -6.38 -23.48 -49.67
C ASN A 178 -6.61 -23.26 -48.18
N ALA A 179 -5.79 -23.85 -47.31
CA ALA A 179 -5.87 -23.65 -45.87
C ALA A 179 -5.55 -22.20 -45.47
N LEU A 180 -4.44 -21.64 -45.97
CA LEU A 180 -4.08 -20.24 -45.75
C LEU A 180 -5.24 -19.30 -46.14
N ASN A 181 -5.88 -19.57 -47.28
CA ASN A 181 -7.03 -18.80 -47.72
C ASN A 181 -8.27 -19.00 -46.83
N ALA A 182 -8.49 -20.20 -46.30
CA ALA A 182 -9.63 -20.51 -45.45
C ALA A 182 -9.54 -19.85 -44.07
N PHE A 183 -8.33 -19.70 -43.51
CA PHE A 183 -8.14 -19.11 -42.18
C PHE A 183 -7.55 -17.69 -42.16
N LYS A 184 -7.31 -17.05 -43.32
CA LYS A 184 -6.81 -15.65 -43.38
C LYS A 184 -7.65 -14.63 -42.61
N GLY A 185 -8.91 -14.95 -42.34
CA GLY A 185 -9.81 -14.18 -41.49
C GLY A 185 -9.68 -14.45 -40.00
N TYR A 186 -8.73 -15.27 -39.54
CA TYR A 186 -8.54 -15.65 -38.13
C TYR A 186 -7.15 -15.26 -37.62
N CYS A 187 -6.16 -15.13 -38.49
CA CYS A 187 -4.80 -14.71 -38.13
C CYS A 187 -4.23 -13.67 -39.09
N THR A 188 -3.10 -13.08 -38.72
CA THR A 188 -2.20 -12.40 -39.66
C THR A 188 -1.28 -13.43 -40.30
N ILE A 189 -1.17 -13.46 -41.62
CA ILE A 189 -0.28 -14.40 -42.33
C ILE A 189 0.98 -13.65 -42.75
N LEU A 190 2.15 -14.16 -42.37
CA LEU A 190 3.47 -13.63 -42.72
C LEU A 190 4.36 -14.76 -43.23
N ASN A 191 5.36 -14.45 -44.06
CA ASN A 191 6.52 -15.31 -44.23
C ASN A 191 7.61 -14.97 -43.19
N THR A 192 8.64 -15.82 -43.10
CA THR A 192 9.71 -15.71 -42.10
C THR A 192 10.45 -14.38 -42.22
N LYS A 193 10.74 -13.92 -43.44
CA LYS A 193 11.40 -12.62 -43.68
C LYS A 193 10.53 -11.44 -43.24
N GLU A 194 9.24 -11.47 -43.53
CA GLU A 194 8.27 -10.45 -43.12
C GLU A 194 8.11 -10.39 -41.60
N PHE A 195 8.04 -11.56 -40.95
CA PHE A 195 7.99 -11.65 -39.50
C PHE A 195 9.26 -11.09 -38.86
N ILE A 196 10.44 -11.53 -39.30
CA ILE A 196 11.72 -11.02 -38.79
C ILE A 196 11.82 -9.51 -38.97
N LYS A 197 11.44 -8.99 -40.14
CA LYS A 197 11.43 -7.54 -40.39
C LYS A 197 10.49 -6.80 -39.43
N LYS A 198 9.26 -7.29 -39.24
CA LYS A 198 8.29 -6.70 -38.29
C LYS A 198 8.77 -6.76 -36.84
N ILE A 199 9.42 -7.85 -36.44
CA ILE A 199 10.05 -7.98 -35.13
C ILE A 199 11.20 -7.00 -34.98
N GLN A 200 12.08 -6.88 -35.98
CA GLN A 200 13.19 -5.94 -35.96
C GLN A 200 12.72 -4.48 -35.96
N GLU A 201 11.66 -4.12 -36.68
CA GLU A 201 11.06 -2.78 -36.65
C GLU A 201 10.38 -2.48 -35.30
N SER A 202 9.66 -3.46 -34.75
CA SER A 202 9.10 -3.36 -33.39
C SER A 202 10.22 -3.25 -32.35
N ASN A 203 11.33 -3.97 -32.56
CA ASN A 203 12.48 -3.99 -31.69
C ASN A 203 13.32 -2.71 -31.81
N LYS A 204 13.42 -2.10 -32.99
CA LYS A 204 14.13 -0.82 -33.19
C LYS A 204 13.39 0.32 -32.49
N ASN A 205 12.06 0.33 -32.55
CA ASN A 205 11.21 1.24 -31.76
C ASN A 205 11.27 0.96 -30.24
N SER A 206 11.53 -0.29 -29.82
CA SER A 206 11.73 -0.60 -28.40
C SER A 206 13.17 -0.44 -27.93
N ILE A 207 14.17 -0.53 -28.80
CA ILE A 207 15.61 -0.33 -28.52
C ILE A 207 15.94 1.16 -28.46
N GLU A 208 15.36 1.97 -29.35
CA GLU A 208 15.38 3.44 -29.21
C GLU A 208 14.64 3.89 -27.93
N LYS A 209 13.68 3.10 -27.42
CA LYS A 209 13.05 3.26 -26.09
C LYS A 209 13.74 2.50 -24.94
N SER A 210 14.70 1.61 -25.20
CA SER A 210 15.41 0.83 -24.16
C SER A 210 16.77 1.44 -23.83
N ASN A 211 17.26 2.34 -24.68
CA ASN A 211 18.33 3.29 -24.34
C ASN A 211 17.79 4.49 -23.55
N GLU A 212 16.48 4.62 -23.36
CA GLU A 212 15.91 5.55 -22.40
C GLU A 212 16.04 4.96 -20.99
N ILE A 213 16.82 5.63 -20.16
CA ILE A 213 16.86 5.35 -18.72
C ILE A 213 15.44 5.57 -18.18
N LYS A 214 14.81 4.49 -17.69
CA LYS A 214 13.52 4.58 -17.02
C LYS A 214 13.70 4.75 -15.52
N PRO A 215 12.89 5.60 -14.87
CA PRO A 215 12.85 5.65 -13.42
C PRO A 215 12.54 4.26 -12.86
N MET A 216 13.37 3.79 -11.93
CA MET A 216 13.12 2.54 -11.20
C MET A 216 12.23 2.82 -10.00
N SER A 217 11.41 1.84 -9.62
CA SER A 217 10.60 1.93 -8.41
C SER A 217 11.46 1.85 -7.16
N LEU A 218 11.10 2.69 -6.20
CA LEU A 218 11.77 2.83 -4.93
C LEU A 218 10.81 2.47 -3.80
N THR A 219 11.29 1.72 -2.83
CA THR A 219 10.58 1.46 -1.57
C THR A 219 11.28 2.24 -0.48
N THR A 220 10.54 3.03 0.29
CA THR A 220 11.11 3.87 1.35
C THR A 220 10.94 3.21 2.72
N LEU A 221 12.07 2.96 3.39
CA LEU A 221 12.09 2.45 4.76
C LEU A 221 12.00 3.64 5.71
N VAL A 222 10.89 3.76 6.44
CA VAL A 222 10.54 4.97 7.20
C VAL A 222 10.45 4.75 8.71
N THR A 223 10.76 5.80 9.46
CA THR A 223 10.41 5.99 10.86
C THR A 223 9.71 7.33 11.01
N THR A 224 8.79 7.45 11.96
CA THR A 224 8.26 8.74 12.39
C THR A 224 8.99 9.18 13.63
N ASP A 225 9.59 10.36 13.57
CA ASP A 225 10.44 10.87 14.64
C ASP A 225 9.63 11.48 15.80
N LEU A 226 10.31 12.17 16.72
CA LEU A 226 9.69 12.71 17.93
C LEU A 226 8.80 13.93 17.67
N ILE A 227 8.93 14.58 16.51
CA ILE A 227 8.11 15.73 16.10
C ILE A 227 7.11 15.37 15.01
N GLY A 228 6.86 14.07 14.78
CA GLY A 228 5.82 13.63 13.85
C GLY A 228 6.19 13.79 12.37
N ILE A 229 7.47 13.94 12.05
CA ILE A 229 7.98 13.94 10.68
C ILE A 229 8.38 12.51 10.29
N THR A 230 7.83 12.05 9.18
CA THR A 230 8.18 10.75 8.59
C THR A 230 9.49 10.90 7.82
N ARG A 231 10.55 10.23 8.28
CA ARG A 231 11.86 10.25 7.62
C ARG A 231 12.31 8.83 7.29
N GLY A 232 13.25 8.69 6.37
CA GLY A 232 13.67 7.37 5.94
C GLY A 232 14.72 7.39 4.85
N ARG A 233 14.98 6.21 4.28
CA ARG A 233 15.81 6.06 3.09
C ARG A 233 15.14 5.12 2.10
N SER A 234 15.22 5.48 0.82
CA SER A 234 14.68 4.66 -0.26
C SER A 234 15.72 3.67 -0.77
N VAL A 235 15.24 2.49 -1.12
CA VAL A 235 16.02 1.42 -1.77
C VAL A 235 15.30 1.04 -3.06
N LEU A 236 16.03 0.44 -4.01
CA LEU A 236 15.38 -0.12 -5.20
C LEU A 236 14.40 -1.21 -4.75
N THR A 237 13.13 -1.14 -5.19
CA THR A 237 12.11 -2.13 -4.83
C THR A 237 12.54 -3.55 -5.24
N SER A 238 13.29 -3.69 -6.34
CA SER A 238 13.85 -4.97 -6.80
C SER A 238 14.93 -5.56 -5.89
N LYS A 239 15.48 -4.78 -4.96
CA LYS A 239 16.46 -5.21 -3.95
C LYS A 239 15.89 -5.28 -2.55
N LEU A 240 14.58 -5.10 -2.39
CA LEU A 240 13.94 -4.96 -1.08
C LEU A 240 14.24 -6.15 -0.16
N ASP A 241 14.28 -7.38 -0.67
CA ASP A 241 14.53 -8.59 0.10
C ASP A 241 15.88 -8.56 0.86
N GLU A 242 16.92 -7.94 0.28
CA GLU A 242 18.21 -7.73 0.95
C GLU A 242 18.04 -6.83 2.18
N TYR A 243 17.28 -5.74 2.01
CA TYR A 243 17.04 -4.74 3.04
C TYR A 243 15.99 -5.16 4.07
N MET A 244 15.15 -6.17 3.78
CA MET A 244 14.23 -6.74 4.75
C MET A 244 14.95 -7.35 5.96
N THR A 245 16.17 -7.84 5.76
CA THR A 245 16.97 -8.45 6.84
C THR A 245 17.87 -7.42 7.52
N THR A 246 18.53 -6.56 6.75
CA THR A 246 19.54 -5.65 7.30
C THR A 246 19.01 -4.27 7.66
N GLY A 247 17.83 -3.91 7.17
CA GLY A 247 17.35 -2.52 7.19
C GLY A 247 18.25 -1.57 6.39
N CYS A 248 18.11 -0.26 6.61
CA CYS A 248 19.03 0.76 6.12
C CYS A 248 19.67 1.55 7.28
N GLY A 249 20.78 2.23 7.05
CA GLY A 249 21.45 3.02 8.10
C GLY A 249 20.62 4.21 8.58
N TRP A 250 20.75 4.56 9.86
CA TRP A 250 20.08 5.67 10.52
C TRP A 250 20.99 6.35 11.53
N VAL A 251 20.78 7.63 11.81
CA VAL A 251 21.63 8.40 12.74
C VAL A 251 20.83 8.73 14.00
N PRO A 252 21.34 8.43 15.22
CA PRO A 252 20.64 8.77 16.46
C PRO A 252 20.25 10.26 16.56
N ALA A 253 21.17 11.15 16.14
CA ALA A 253 21.00 12.60 16.17
C ALA A 253 19.82 13.11 15.32
N ASP A 254 19.35 12.35 14.32
CA ASP A 254 18.16 12.70 13.54
C ASP A 254 16.91 12.79 14.43
N SER A 255 16.89 12.11 15.58
CA SER A 255 15.80 12.18 16.57
C SER A 255 15.80 13.48 17.38
N ALA A 256 16.80 14.34 17.22
CA ALA A 256 16.95 15.62 17.89
C ALA A 256 16.67 16.83 16.97
N LEU A 257 16.22 16.58 15.73
CA LEU A 257 15.87 17.63 14.77
C LEU A 257 14.60 18.38 15.23
N THR A 258 14.68 19.71 15.31
CA THR A 258 13.48 20.54 15.47
C THR A 258 12.65 20.54 14.18
N PRO A 259 11.40 21.05 14.20
CA PRO A 259 10.61 21.23 12.98
C PRO A 259 11.23 22.19 11.96
N GLN A 260 12.27 22.92 12.34
CA GLN A 260 13.04 23.81 11.47
C GLN A 260 14.34 23.15 10.98
N ASP A 261 14.47 21.83 11.14
CA ASP A 261 15.62 21.01 10.77
C ASP A 261 16.95 21.48 11.39
N ILE A 262 16.89 21.93 12.65
CA ILE A 262 18.08 22.31 13.44
C ILE A 262 18.28 21.30 14.57
N ILE A 263 19.53 20.88 14.80
CA ILE A 263 19.93 20.11 15.97
C ILE A 263 20.64 21.06 16.93
N ASP A 264 20.25 21.05 18.21
CA ASP A 264 20.93 21.85 19.22
C ASP A 264 22.27 21.23 19.64
N GLU A 265 23.24 22.05 20.03
CA GLU A 265 24.54 21.55 20.55
C GLU A 265 24.37 20.69 21.82
N SER A 266 23.30 20.91 22.58
CA SER A 266 22.96 20.11 23.77
C SER A 266 22.32 18.74 23.45
N ASN A 267 22.22 18.36 22.17
CA ASN A 267 21.69 17.05 21.79
C ASN A 267 22.47 15.93 22.50
N SER A 268 21.74 14.95 23.03
CA SER A 268 22.34 13.94 23.90
C SER A 268 23.07 12.82 23.14
N TRP A 269 23.03 12.84 21.81
CA TRP A 269 23.58 11.80 20.92
C TRP A 269 24.98 12.14 20.39
N GLY A 270 25.31 13.43 20.29
CA GLY A 270 26.54 13.90 19.66
C GLY A 270 26.62 13.53 18.18
N SER A 271 27.84 13.38 17.67
CA SER A 271 28.13 13.05 16.26
C SER A 271 28.50 11.57 16.04
N GLN A 272 28.29 10.72 17.03
CA GLN A 272 28.76 9.33 17.05
C GLN A 272 27.58 8.35 17.13
N GLY A 273 27.82 7.13 16.66
CA GLY A 273 26.85 6.04 16.69
C GLY A 273 26.11 5.86 15.37
N ASP A 274 25.76 4.62 15.08
CA ASP A 274 25.01 4.22 13.89
C ASP A 274 23.86 3.32 14.33
N LEU A 275 22.68 3.56 13.78
CA LEU A 275 21.47 2.77 13.97
C LEU A 275 21.04 2.15 12.63
N ARG A 276 20.01 1.31 12.68
CA ARG A 276 19.35 0.75 11.51
C ARG A 276 17.85 0.98 11.58
N LEU A 277 17.23 1.35 10.47
CA LEU A 277 15.79 1.24 10.26
C LEU A 277 15.49 -0.17 9.77
N LEU A 278 14.99 -1.03 10.65
CA LEU A 278 14.65 -2.41 10.35
C LEU A 278 13.17 -2.51 9.93
N PRO A 279 12.87 -2.85 8.66
CA PRO A 279 11.51 -2.84 8.13
C PRO A 279 10.62 -3.92 8.73
N ASP A 280 9.40 -3.54 9.09
CA ASP A 280 8.35 -4.47 9.48
C ASP A 280 7.51 -4.85 8.26
N LYS A 281 7.64 -6.10 7.82
CA LYS A 281 6.93 -6.61 6.63
C LYS A 281 5.41 -6.45 6.69
N ASN A 282 4.83 -6.45 7.89
CA ASN A 282 3.39 -6.33 8.08
C ASN A 282 2.92 -4.88 8.04
N ALA A 283 3.85 -3.92 8.05
CA ALA A 283 3.60 -2.49 8.02
C ALA A 283 4.07 -1.85 6.69
N ARG A 284 4.06 -2.63 5.61
CA ARG A 284 4.28 -2.11 4.25
C ARG A 284 2.98 -1.55 3.67
N ILE A 285 3.05 -0.35 3.12
CA ILE A 285 1.96 0.32 2.43
C ILE A 285 2.35 0.55 0.98
N THR A 286 1.57 0.00 0.06
CA THR A 286 1.79 0.13 -1.40
C THR A 286 0.54 0.65 -2.08
N ILE A 287 0.69 1.63 -2.97
CA ILE A 287 -0.35 2.08 -3.90
C ILE A 287 0.27 2.14 -5.30
N PRO A 288 -0.22 1.32 -6.26
CA PRO A 288 0.44 1.12 -7.55
C PRO A 288 0.38 2.34 -8.47
N ASN A 289 -0.63 3.19 -8.30
CA ASN A 289 -0.83 4.37 -9.12
C ASN A 289 -1.72 5.40 -8.41
N GLY A 290 -1.60 6.66 -8.81
CA GLY A 290 -2.48 7.75 -8.37
C GLY A 290 -3.09 8.52 -9.55
N PRO A 291 -3.60 9.74 -9.29
CA PRO A 291 -4.15 10.63 -10.31
C PRO A 291 -3.20 10.90 -11.49
N ASN A 292 -1.89 10.91 -11.25
CA ASN A 292 -0.88 11.08 -12.30
C ASN A 292 -0.17 9.75 -12.59
N LEU A 293 -0.54 9.11 -13.70
CA LEU A 293 0.00 7.80 -14.12
C LEU A 293 1.50 7.80 -14.46
N LYS A 294 2.17 8.96 -14.49
CA LYS A 294 3.62 9.05 -14.70
C LYS A 294 4.41 8.99 -13.39
N ASN A 295 3.76 9.19 -12.25
CA ASN A 295 4.42 9.13 -10.96
C ASN A 295 4.80 7.69 -10.61
N GLN A 296 5.85 7.54 -9.81
CA GLN A 296 6.20 6.24 -9.25
C GLN A 296 5.11 5.78 -8.27
N PRO A 297 4.96 4.45 -8.08
CA PRO A 297 4.12 3.92 -7.02
C PRO A 297 4.49 4.50 -5.66
N PHE A 298 3.49 4.72 -4.81
CA PHE A 298 3.72 5.00 -3.40
C PHE A 298 4.06 3.68 -2.71
N ASP A 299 5.26 3.57 -2.15
CA ASP A 299 5.72 2.35 -1.47
C ASP A 299 6.61 2.71 -0.28
N LEU A 300 6.08 2.50 0.92
CA LEU A 300 6.80 2.70 2.17
C LEU A 300 6.65 1.50 3.10
N ILE A 301 7.60 1.35 4.02
CA ILE A 301 7.56 0.34 5.08
C ILE A 301 7.94 1.00 6.41
N HIS A 302 7.04 0.91 7.40
CA HIS A 302 7.36 1.35 8.75
C HIS A 302 8.44 0.47 9.37
N CYS A 303 9.40 1.10 10.01
CA CYS A 303 10.57 0.44 10.56
C CYS A 303 10.63 0.62 12.08
N ASP A 304 11.19 -0.39 12.74
CA ASP A 304 11.72 -0.24 14.08
C ASP A 304 13.15 0.31 13.98
N ILE A 305 13.53 1.21 14.89
CA ILE A 305 14.92 1.66 15.00
C ILE A 305 15.65 0.67 15.92
N VAL A 306 16.75 0.12 15.41
CA VAL A 306 17.58 -0.88 16.12
C VAL A 306 19.05 -0.47 16.10
N GLU A 307 19.80 -0.98 17.07
CA GLU A 307 21.26 -0.92 17.11
C GLU A 307 21.87 -1.77 15.97
N THR A 308 23.16 -1.57 15.67
CA THR A 308 23.86 -2.35 14.61
C THR A 308 23.92 -3.86 14.87
N ASN A 309 23.73 -4.29 16.13
CA ASN A 309 23.63 -5.70 16.50
C ASN A 309 22.20 -6.28 16.40
N GLY A 310 21.23 -5.47 15.97
CA GLY A 310 19.83 -5.86 15.81
C GLY A 310 18.97 -5.72 17.07
N ASN A 311 19.54 -5.32 18.21
CA ASN A 311 18.75 -5.05 19.41
C ASN A 311 17.92 -3.77 19.24
N ASN A 312 16.71 -3.76 19.80
CA ASN A 312 15.86 -2.57 19.76
C ASN A 312 16.58 -1.36 20.37
N TRP A 313 16.56 -0.25 19.64
CA TRP A 313 17.02 1.01 20.20
C TRP A 313 15.97 1.51 21.21
N ASP A 314 16.40 1.81 22.43
CA ASP A 314 15.48 2.12 23.53
C ASP A 314 14.65 3.38 23.28
N CYS A 315 15.12 4.28 22.43
CA CYS A 315 14.44 5.54 22.10
C CYS A 315 13.53 5.46 20.87
N CYS A 316 13.34 4.29 20.28
CA CYS A 316 12.42 4.12 19.17
C CYS A 316 10.95 4.23 19.65
N PRO A 317 10.17 5.25 19.23
CA PRO A 317 8.78 5.42 19.70
C PRO A 317 7.90 4.23 19.33
N ARG A 318 8.09 3.66 18.14
CA ARG A 318 7.35 2.49 17.65
C ARG A 318 7.58 1.25 18.52
N ASN A 319 8.83 0.97 18.90
CA ASN A 319 9.17 -0.13 19.82
C ASN A 319 8.68 0.11 21.25
N LEU A 320 8.75 1.35 21.74
CA LEU A 320 8.20 1.69 23.06
C LEU A 320 6.68 1.48 23.11
N LEU A 321 5.96 1.88 22.05
CA LEU A 321 4.54 1.59 21.91
C LEU A 321 4.26 0.07 21.92
N LYS A 322 5.03 -0.74 21.20
CA LYS A 322 4.92 -2.22 21.26
C LYS A 322 5.07 -2.76 22.69
N LYS A 323 6.05 -2.25 23.44
CA LYS A 323 6.28 -2.65 24.84
C LYS A 323 5.08 -2.30 25.72
N GLU A 324 4.50 -1.11 25.55
CA GLU A 324 3.33 -0.66 26.32
C GLU A 324 2.07 -1.46 25.98
N ILE A 325 1.79 -1.73 24.70
CA ILE A 325 0.69 -2.61 24.26
C ILE A 325 0.82 -3.99 24.91
N LYS A 326 2.04 -4.56 24.88
CA LYS A 326 2.31 -5.84 25.52
C LYS A 326 2.10 -5.79 27.02
N TYR A 327 2.44 -4.69 27.69
CA TYR A 327 2.20 -4.52 29.12
C TYR A 327 0.70 -4.62 29.44
N TYR A 328 -0.14 -3.90 28.68
CA TYR A 328 -1.59 -3.97 28.84
C TYR A 328 -2.13 -5.40 28.73
N LYS A 329 -1.65 -6.13 27.72
CA LYS A 329 -2.05 -7.53 27.51
C LYS A 329 -1.57 -8.44 28.63
N ASP A 330 -0.29 -8.38 28.98
CA ASP A 330 0.33 -9.30 29.95
C ASP A 330 -0.15 -9.05 31.40
N LYS A 331 -0.44 -7.80 31.76
CA LYS A 331 -0.78 -7.43 33.16
C LYS A 331 -2.27 -7.35 33.43
N PHE A 332 -3.07 -6.94 32.45
CA PHE A 332 -4.50 -6.69 32.65
C PHE A 332 -5.40 -7.55 31.76
N ASP A 333 -4.81 -8.38 30.87
CA ASP A 333 -5.54 -9.07 29.78
C ASP A 333 -6.37 -8.11 28.94
N ILE A 334 -5.79 -6.96 28.59
CA ILE A 334 -6.47 -5.93 27.80
C ILE A 334 -5.93 -5.91 26.37
N ASP A 335 -6.82 -6.10 25.41
CA ASP A 335 -6.62 -5.75 24.00
C ASP A 335 -7.21 -4.36 23.74
N ILE A 336 -6.41 -3.50 23.12
CA ILE A 336 -6.75 -2.10 22.88
C ILE A 336 -7.09 -1.93 21.38
N ASN A 337 -8.17 -1.24 21.08
CA ASN A 337 -8.51 -0.80 19.74
C ASN A 337 -8.52 0.72 19.69
N VAL A 338 -7.87 1.30 18.68
CA VAL A 338 -7.81 2.75 18.52
C VAL A 338 -8.05 3.19 17.09
N SER A 339 -8.55 4.41 16.91
CA SER A 339 -8.64 5.09 15.61
C SER A 339 -8.26 6.55 15.73
N PHE A 340 -7.57 7.08 14.72
CA PHE A 340 -7.23 8.49 14.61
C PHE A 340 -8.13 9.15 13.57
N GLU A 341 -8.78 10.25 13.94
CA GLU A 341 -9.46 11.16 13.02
C GLU A 341 -8.47 12.26 12.62
N HIS A 342 -8.32 12.51 11.33
CA HIS A 342 -7.38 13.52 10.83
C HIS A 342 -8.11 14.63 10.10
N GLU A 343 -8.09 15.83 10.67
CA GLU A 343 -8.46 17.05 9.98
C GLU A 343 -7.24 17.64 9.25
N PHE A 344 -7.47 18.18 8.06
CA PHE A 344 -6.43 18.83 7.26
C PHE A 344 -7.02 19.89 6.33
N THR A 345 -6.18 20.83 5.92
CA THR A 345 -6.57 21.90 4.98
C THR A 345 -5.95 21.68 3.61
N LEU A 346 -6.76 21.67 2.55
CA LEU A 346 -6.28 21.72 1.17
C LEU A 346 -6.10 23.17 0.74
N ILE A 347 -4.91 23.52 0.28
CA ILE A 347 -4.52 24.86 -0.12
C ILE A 347 -4.29 24.87 -1.63
N ASN A 348 -5.22 25.50 -2.34
CA ASN A 348 -5.18 25.69 -3.79
C ASN A 348 -4.89 27.16 -4.14
N LYS A 349 -3.91 27.41 -5.01
CA LYS A 349 -3.49 28.77 -5.42
C LYS A 349 -4.56 29.51 -6.22
N ASN A 350 -5.52 28.80 -6.81
CA ASN A 350 -6.52 29.35 -7.73
C ASN A 350 -7.95 29.37 -7.15
N ASP A 351 -8.16 28.94 -5.89
CA ASP A 351 -9.49 28.87 -5.31
C ASP A 351 -9.94 30.24 -4.77
N SER A 352 -10.83 30.88 -5.51
CA SER A 352 -11.54 32.09 -5.07
C SER A 352 -12.90 31.80 -4.42
N ASN A 353 -13.40 30.57 -4.53
CA ASN A 353 -14.73 30.21 -4.06
C ASN A 353 -14.69 29.58 -2.67
N SER A 354 -15.45 30.16 -1.73
CA SER A 354 -15.69 29.57 -0.42
C SER A 354 -17.12 29.04 -0.41
N TYR A 355 -17.29 27.72 -0.34
CA TYR A 355 -18.60 27.12 -0.10
C TYR A 355 -18.92 27.11 1.40
N PRO A 356 -20.21 27.04 1.80
CA PRO A 356 -20.58 26.90 3.20
C PRO A 356 -19.98 25.65 3.83
N ALA A 357 -19.65 25.74 5.12
CA ALA A 357 -19.18 24.62 5.95
C ALA A 357 -20.11 23.41 5.86
N PHE A 358 -19.55 22.19 5.91
CA PHE A 358 -20.28 20.91 5.82
C PHE A 358 -21.17 20.74 4.58
N SER A 359 -21.08 21.61 3.58
CA SER A 359 -21.96 21.56 2.42
C SER A 359 -21.52 20.51 1.41
N PHE A 360 -22.49 19.88 0.75
CA PHE A 360 -22.20 18.99 -0.38
C PHE A 360 -21.38 19.69 -1.48
N GLN A 361 -21.54 21.00 -1.66
CA GLN A 361 -20.72 21.78 -2.60
C GLN A 361 -19.25 21.81 -2.21
N SER A 362 -18.93 22.03 -0.93
CA SER A 362 -17.55 21.98 -0.42
C SER A 362 -16.92 20.60 -0.61
N GLN A 363 -17.69 19.53 -0.39
CA GLN A 363 -17.21 18.17 -0.67
C GLN A 363 -17.02 17.90 -2.17
N ARG A 364 -17.91 18.41 -3.02
CA ARG A 364 -17.83 18.24 -4.49
C ARG A 364 -16.72 19.06 -5.14
N GLN A 365 -16.28 20.16 -4.51
CA GLN A 365 -15.15 20.97 -4.98
C GLN A 365 -13.88 20.13 -5.17
N GLN A 366 -13.66 19.16 -4.26
CA GLN A 366 -12.48 18.28 -4.27
C GLN A 366 -12.87 16.83 -4.59
N ASN A 367 -13.80 16.63 -5.54
CA ASN A 367 -14.36 15.31 -5.85
C ASN A 367 -13.31 14.28 -6.33
N GLN A 368 -12.33 14.69 -7.14
CA GLN A 368 -11.29 13.81 -7.63
C GLN A 368 -10.34 13.44 -6.49
N PHE A 369 -9.94 14.43 -5.68
CA PHE A 369 -9.05 14.20 -4.55
C PHE A 369 -9.67 13.21 -3.55
N SER A 370 -10.90 13.46 -3.12
CA SER A 370 -11.62 12.58 -2.18
C SER A 370 -11.81 11.17 -2.74
N SER A 371 -12.17 11.03 -4.01
CA SER A 371 -12.32 9.70 -4.64
C SER A 371 -11.00 8.93 -4.73
N TRP A 372 -9.90 9.60 -5.11
CA TRP A 372 -8.58 8.98 -5.16
C TRP A 372 -8.05 8.65 -3.78
N LEU A 373 -8.26 9.52 -2.78
CA LEU A 373 -7.90 9.26 -1.40
C LEU A 373 -8.60 8.01 -0.87
N MET A 374 -9.93 7.95 -0.95
CA MET A 374 -10.69 6.79 -0.48
C MET A 374 -10.26 5.50 -1.19
N SER A 375 -10.04 5.54 -2.51
CA SER A 375 -9.60 4.37 -3.28
C SER A 375 -8.18 3.92 -2.88
N SER A 376 -7.29 4.87 -2.64
CA SER A 376 -5.90 4.59 -2.23
C SER A 376 -5.84 3.99 -0.83
N LEU A 377 -6.61 4.54 0.11
CA LEU A 377 -6.70 4.02 1.48
C LEU A 377 -7.34 2.62 1.52
N GLU A 378 -8.37 2.36 0.71
CA GLU A 378 -8.98 1.03 0.60
C GLU A 378 -8.00 0.02 0.00
N TYR A 379 -7.29 0.38 -1.09
CA TYR A 379 -6.26 -0.46 -1.70
C TYR A 379 -5.13 -0.79 -0.71
N ALA A 380 -4.71 0.20 0.08
CA ALA A 380 -3.71 0.06 1.13
C ALA A 380 -4.20 -0.70 2.39
N ASN A 381 -5.44 -1.18 2.40
CA ASN A 381 -6.07 -1.85 3.55
C ASN A 381 -6.08 -1.01 4.85
N ILE A 382 -6.18 0.32 4.69
CA ILE A 382 -6.30 1.28 5.80
C ILE A 382 -7.74 1.38 6.32
N GLN A 383 -8.71 0.85 5.56
CA GLN A 383 -10.13 0.73 5.93
C GLN A 383 -10.78 2.11 6.24
N PRO A 384 -10.78 3.04 5.27
CA PRO A 384 -11.44 4.34 5.43
C PRO A 384 -12.96 4.18 5.65
N GLU A 385 -13.55 5.03 6.50
CA GLU A 385 -15.00 5.04 6.76
C GLU A 385 -15.67 6.26 6.12
N ASN A 386 -15.27 7.47 6.53
CA ASN A 386 -15.86 8.70 6.03
C ASN A 386 -14.81 9.70 5.56
N PHE A 387 -15.12 10.38 4.46
CA PHE A 387 -14.51 11.64 4.06
C PHE A 387 -15.57 12.73 4.10
N LEU A 388 -15.30 13.84 4.77
CA LEU A 388 -16.24 14.96 4.88
C LEU A 388 -15.54 16.32 4.76
N SER A 389 -16.27 17.32 4.27
CA SER A 389 -15.88 18.73 4.43
C SER A 389 -16.18 19.19 5.85
N GLU A 390 -15.26 19.87 6.48
CA GLU A 390 -15.35 20.31 7.88
C GLU A 390 -15.84 21.77 8.01
N TYR A 391 -15.78 22.31 9.24
CA TYR A 391 -16.21 23.67 9.56
C TYR A 391 -15.34 24.75 8.87
N GLY A 392 -14.04 24.49 8.73
CA GLY A 392 -13.09 25.39 8.09
C GLY A 392 -13.19 25.43 6.57
N LYS A 393 -12.71 26.54 5.99
CA LYS A 393 -12.60 26.68 4.54
C LYS A 393 -11.57 25.70 4.00
N ASN A 394 -11.96 24.90 3.00
CA ASN A 394 -11.15 23.82 2.42
C ASN A 394 -10.58 22.85 3.47
N GLN A 395 -11.26 22.76 4.62
CA GLN A 395 -10.93 21.81 5.66
C GLN A 395 -11.70 20.52 5.38
N TYR A 396 -11.00 19.40 5.52
CA TYR A 396 -11.56 18.07 5.33
C TYR A 396 -11.12 17.17 6.46
N GLU A 397 -11.91 16.15 6.72
CA GLU A 397 -11.62 15.10 7.69
C GLU A 397 -11.70 13.73 7.04
N ILE A 398 -10.79 12.85 7.43
CA ILE A 398 -10.81 11.43 7.11
C ILE A 398 -10.85 10.61 8.41
N THR A 399 -11.76 9.64 8.43
CA THR A 399 -11.91 8.67 9.52
C THR A 399 -11.68 7.26 9.00
N CYS A 400 -11.14 6.39 9.85
CA CYS A 400 -10.85 4.99 9.52
C CYS A 400 -11.37 4.07 10.61
N LYS A 401 -11.57 2.80 10.27
CA LYS A 401 -11.95 1.78 11.25
C LYS A 401 -10.88 1.64 12.33
N PRO A 402 -11.27 1.42 13.60
CA PRO A 402 -10.32 1.11 14.66
C PRO A 402 -9.51 -0.16 14.36
N SER A 403 -8.24 -0.17 14.76
CA SER A 403 -7.34 -1.33 14.72
C SER A 403 -6.56 -1.47 16.01
N ASP A 404 -5.67 -2.46 16.10
CA ASP A 404 -4.69 -2.51 17.19
C ASP A 404 -3.83 -1.23 17.22
N PRO A 405 -3.23 -0.88 18.36
CA PRO A 405 -2.66 0.46 18.56
C PRO A 405 -1.43 0.71 17.68
N LEU A 406 -0.63 -0.32 17.38
CA LEU A 406 0.54 -0.18 16.52
C LEU A 406 0.11 0.08 15.08
N THR A 407 -0.81 -0.75 14.57
CA THR A 407 -1.36 -0.60 13.22
C THR A 407 -2.07 0.74 13.06
N ALA A 408 -2.79 1.21 14.08
CA ALA A 408 -3.48 2.49 14.03
C ALA A 408 -2.51 3.68 13.99
N ALA A 409 -1.41 3.63 14.74
CA ALA A 409 -0.36 4.64 14.67
C ALA A 409 0.36 4.63 13.30
N ASP A 410 0.68 3.45 12.77
CA ASP A 410 1.24 3.29 11.41
C ASP A 410 0.25 3.81 10.34
N ARG A 411 -1.07 3.55 10.50
CA ARG A 411 -2.14 4.10 9.65
C ARG A 411 -2.19 5.63 9.72
N ALA A 412 -2.14 6.21 10.91
CA ALA A 412 -2.17 7.67 11.10
C ALA A 412 -1.03 8.36 10.33
N VAL A 413 0.18 7.79 10.38
CA VAL A 413 1.32 8.26 9.58
C VAL A 413 1.05 8.08 8.10
N SER A 414 0.65 6.88 7.68
CA SER A 414 0.44 6.54 6.27
C SER A 414 -0.64 7.39 5.62
N ILE A 415 -1.74 7.68 6.33
CA ILE A 415 -2.81 8.57 5.87
C ILE A 415 -2.26 9.96 5.56
N ARG A 416 -1.44 10.53 6.45
CA ARG A 416 -0.83 11.86 6.26
C ARG A 416 0.06 11.88 5.01
N GLU A 417 0.89 10.86 4.82
CA GLU A 417 1.77 10.76 3.66
C GLU A 417 1.03 10.50 2.34
N ILE A 418 -0.03 9.67 2.36
CA ILE A 418 -0.88 9.43 1.18
C ILE A 418 -1.61 10.71 0.78
N ILE A 419 -2.14 11.46 1.74
CA ILE A 419 -2.78 12.76 1.49
C ILE A 419 -1.78 13.74 0.86
N ARG A 420 -0.54 13.82 1.38
CA ARG A 420 0.52 14.67 0.82
C ARG A 420 0.89 14.27 -0.61
N ASP A 421 1.08 12.98 -0.86
CA ASP A 421 1.41 12.45 -2.19
C ASP A 421 0.31 12.74 -3.20
N LEU A 422 -0.95 12.44 -2.86
CA LEU A 422 -2.09 12.70 -3.75
C LEU A 422 -2.31 14.19 -3.99
N ALA A 423 -2.13 15.04 -2.97
CA ALA A 423 -2.23 16.49 -3.14
C ALA A 423 -1.15 16.98 -4.12
N GLN A 424 0.09 16.53 -3.96
CA GLN A 424 1.18 16.86 -4.87
C GLN A 424 0.91 16.40 -6.31
N GLN A 425 0.35 15.21 -6.51
CA GLN A 425 -0.04 14.70 -7.83
C GLN A 425 -1.12 15.54 -8.53
N MET A 426 -1.87 16.32 -7.77
CA MET A 426 -2.98 17.14 -8.24
C MET A 426 -2.70 18.65 -8.16
N ASP A 427 -1.43 19.05 -8.02
CA ASP A 427 -0.99 20.45 -7.87
C ASP A 427 -1.66 21.19 -6.69
N LEU A 428 -2.05 20.45 -5.65
CA LEU A 428 -2.58 20.96 -4.38
C LEU A 428 -1.47 20.97 -3.33
N ASN A 429 -1.57 21.90 -2.38
CA ASN A 429 -0.82 21.80 -1.13
C ASN A 429 -1.75 21.31 -0.03
N VAL A 430 -1.20 20.64 0.97
CA VAL A 430 -1.93 20.23 2.17
C VAL A 430 -1.20 20.73 3.41
N SER A 431 -1.96 21.06 4.46
CA SER A 431 -1.39 21.30 5.77
C SER A 431 -2.20 20.58 6.86
N PHE A 432 -1.47 19.89 7.74
CA PHE A 432 -1.95 19.31 8.99
C PHE A 432 -1.64 20.19 10.20
N SER A 433 -1.05 21.37 9.99
CA SER A 433 -0.79 22.34 11.06
C SER A 433 -2.07 22.65 11.85
N PRO A 434 -1.99 22.85 13.18
CA PRO A 434 -3.16 23.07 14.02
C PRO A 434 -3.94 24.32 13.60
N LEU A 435 -3.23 25.32 13.07
CA LEU A 435 -3.80 26.50 12.42
C LEU A 435 -2.98 26.85 11.16
N THR A 436 -3.67 27.28 10.12
CA THR A 436 -3.05 27.76 8.86
C THR A 436 -2.95 29.28 8.80
N SER A 437 -3.79 29.98 9.56
CA SER A 437 -3.71 31.41 9.85
C SER A 437 -4.32 31.71 11.22
N ALA A 438 -3.99 32.86 11.82
CA ALA A 438 -4.44 33.22 13.16
C ALA A 438 -5.98 33.22 13.33
N ASN A 439 -6.72 33.46 12.24
CA ASN A 439 -8.19 33.52 12.23
C ASN A 439 -8.85 32.31 11.52
N SER A 440 -8.08 31.29 11.16
CA SER A 440 -8.63 30.07 10.56
C SER A 440 -9.29 29.16 11.58
N ILE A 441 -10.16 28.26 11.11
CA ILE A 441 -10.61 27.11 11.89
C ILE A 441 -9.43 26.14 12.03
N SER A 442 -9.29 25.56 13.22
CA SER A 442 -8.16 24.70 13.56
C SER A 442 -8.31 23.29 13.02
N ASN A 443 -7.19 22.64 12.68
CA ASN A 443 -7.13 21.20 12.44
C ASN A 443 -6.78 20.46 13.74
N GLY A 444 -7.63 19.50 14.11
CA GLY A 444 -7.42 18.56 15.19
C GLY A 444 -6.97 17.18 14.73
N VAL A 445 -6.48 16.41 15.69
CA VAL A 445 -6.45 14.96 15.62
C VAL A 445 -7.23 14.44 16.82
N HIS A 446 -8.24 13.61 16.60
CA HIS A 446 -8.96 12.96 17.68
C HIS A 446 -8.57 11.48 17.74
N LEU A 447 -8.38 10.97 18.95
CA LEU A 447 -8.00 9.59 19.18
C LEU A 447 -9.12 8.87 19.92
N HIS A 448 -9.80 7.97 19.23
CA HIS A 448 -10.83 7.10 19.80
C HIS A 448 -10.20 5.84 20.34
N ILE A 449 -10.52 5.47 21.58
CA ILE A 449 -9.95 4.30 22.27
C ILE A 449 -11.09 3.47 22.87
N SER A 450 -11.02 2.17 22.62
CA SER A 450 -11.83 1.15 23.28
C SER A 450 -10.94 -0.01 23.72
N MET A 451 -11.38 -0.74 24.73
CA MET A 451 -10.63 -1.85 25.32
C MET A 451 -11.52 -3.06 25.46
N LYS A 452 -10.98 -4.24 25.22
CA LYS A 452 -11.66 -5.53 25.43
C LYS A 452 -10.75 -6.52 26.14
N ASP A 453 -11.33 -7.50 26.82
CA ASP A 453 -10.56 -8.63 27.35
C ASP A 453 -10.41 -9.77 26.31
N SER A 454 -9.67 -10.82 26.67
CA SER A 454 -9.51 -12.02 25.82
C SER A 454 -10.82 -12.77 25.55
N ASN A 455 -11.86 -12.56 26.37
CA ASN A 455 -13.19 -13.13 26.16
C ASN A 455 -14.05 -12.28 25.21
N GLY A 456 -13.56 -11.12 24.80
CA GLY A 456 -14.27 -10.17 23.92
C GLY A 456 -15.22 -9.23 24.66
N ASN A 457 -15.16 -9.13 25.99
CA ASN A 457 -15.97 -8.19 26.77
C ASN A 457 -15.41 -6.77 26.64
N TYR A 458 -16.26 -5.79 26.32
CA TYR A 458 -15.87 -4.37 26.25
C TYR A 458 -15.70 -3.79 27.66
N LEU A 459 -14.50 -3.31 27.96
CA LEU A 459 -14.09 -2.99 29.32
C LEU A 459 -14.40 -1.56 29.77
N PHE A 460 -14.71 -0.64 28.85
CA PHE A 460 -15.12 0.73 29.18
C PHE A 460 -16.62 0.88 29.42
N TYR A 461 -17.43 -0.08 29.00
CA TYR A 461 -18.89 0.00 29.10
C TYR A 461 -19.42 -0.76 30.31
N ASP A 462 -20.25 -0.10 31.12
CA ASP A 462 -21.05 -0.74 32.17
C ASP A 462 -22.44 -0.09 32.23
N LYS A 463 -23.46 -0.81 31.75
CA LYS A 463 -24.86 -0.35 31.72
C LYS A 463 -25.47 0.03 33.07
N GLN A 464 -24.85 -0.38 34.19
CA GLN A 464 -25.36 -0.12 35.53
C GLN A 464 -24.79 1.17 36.13
N ARG A 465 -23.78 1.77 35.50
CA ARG A 465 -23.08 2.95 36.01
C ARG A 465 -23.51 4.23 35.31
N PRO A 466 -23.35 5.39 35.97
CA PRO A 466 -23.58 6.69 35.34
C PRO A 466 -22.84 6.82 34.01
N TYR A 467 -23.51 7.37 33.01
CA TYR A 467 -22.97 7.54 31.64
C TYR A 467 -22.51 6.24 30.96
N ASN A 468 -22.88 5.09 31.52
CA ASN A 468 -22.44 3.76 31.17
C ASN A 468 -20.92 3.56 31.21
N LEU A 469 -20.18 4.36 31.98
CA LEU A 469 -18.73 4.26 32.10
C LEU A 469 -18.36 3.27 33.19
N SER A 470 -17.57 2.25 32.85
CA SER A 470 -17.11 1.24 33.81
C SER A 470 -16.14 1.82 34.83
N ILE A 471 -15.88 1.09 35.92
CA ILE A 471 -14.83 1.45 36.90
C ILE A 471 -13.46 1.55 36.21
N LEU A 472 -13.15 0.63 35.30
CA LEU A 472 -11.89 0.67 34.55
C LEU A 472 -11.82 1.90 33.64
N GLY A 473 -12.93 2.26 32.99
CA GLY A 473 -13.02 3.48 32.18
C GLY A 473 -12.83 4.76 32.99
N GLU A 474 -13.38 4.81 34.21
CA GLU A 474 -13.16 5.92 35.16
C GLU A 474 -11.70 6.02 35.59
N GLN A 475 -11.09 4.89 35.99
CA GLN A 475 -9.69 4.83 36.42
C GLN A 475 -8.74 5.26 35.30
N TRP A 476 -8.93 4.70 34.11
CA TRP A 476 -8.13 5.04 32.94
C TRP A 476 -8.28 6.52 32.55
N SER A 477 -9.50 7.05 32.57
CA SER A 477 -9.75 8.47 32.30
C SER A 477 -9.12 9.37 33.37
N SER A 478 -9.18 8.98 34.65
CA SER A 478 -8.58 9.74 35.75
C SER A 478 -7.07 9.86 35.57
N GLY A 479 -6.38 8.76 35.25
CA GLY A 479 -4.94 8.79 35.00
C GLY A 479 -4.55 9.74 33.87
N ILE A 480 -5.33 9.78 32.78
CA ILE A 480 -5.10 10.77 31.71
C ILE A 480 -5.30 12.19 32.21
N LEU A 481 -6.36 12.47 32.98
CA LEU A 481 -6.62 13.80 33.51
C LEU A 481 -5.51 14.27 34.46
N ASP A 482 -4.98 13.37 35.29
CA ASP A 482 -3.88 13.64 36.22
C ASP A 482 -2.60 14.07 35.48
N HIS A 483 -2.34 13.47 34.31
CA HIS A 483 -1.17 13.75 33.46
C HIS A 483 -1.45 14.69 32.28
N LEU A 484 -2.67 15.21 32.13
CA LEU A 484 -3.10 15.83 30.87
C LEU A 484 -2.29 17.06 30.48
N ARG A 485 -1.90 17.89 31.45
CA ARG A 485 -1.08 19.08 31.19
C ARG A 485 0.32 18.71 30.69
N SER A 486 0.88 17.61 31.17
CA SER A 486 2.13 17.02 30.70
C SER A 486 1.97 16.41 29.31
N LEU A 487 0.87 15.69 29.07
CA LEU A 487 0.56 15.08 27.77
C LEU A 487 0.46 16.13 26.65
N CYS A 488 -0.04 17.33 26.93
CA CYS A 488 -0.08 18.42 25.95
C CYS A 488 1.30 18.70 25.31
N ALA A 489 2.40 18.56 26.07
CA ALA A 489 3.74 18.78 25.53
C ALA A 489 4.14 17.75 24.45
N ILE A 490 3.44 16.62 24.37
CA ILE A 490 3.68 15.51 23.43
C ILE A 490 2.59 15.45 22.36
N THR A 491 1.32 15.61 22.74
CA THR A 491 0.17 15.47 21.85
C THR A 491 -0.18 16.77 21.10
N ALA A 492 0.22 17.92 21.64
CA ALA A 492 0.09 19.25 21.05
C ALA A 492 1.47 19.95 21.05
N PRO A 493 2.49 19.38 20.38
CA PRO A 493 3.88 19.58 20.76
C PRO A 493 4.55 20.79 20.12
N THR A 494 3.83 21.68 19.45
CA THR A 494 4.42 22.85 18.77
C THR A 494 3.84 24.16 19.33
N PRO A 495 4.56 25.30 19.24
CA PRO A 495 4.03 26.59 19.67
C PRO A 495 2.67 26.95 19.06
N VAL A 496 2.43 26.62 17.79
CA VAL A 496 1.15 26.87 17.10
C VAL A 496 0.00 26.03 17.67
N SER A 497 0.27 24.86 18.26
CA SER A 497 -0.75 24.02 18.90
C SER A 497 -1.51 24.75 20.01
N TYR A 498 -0.86 25.67 20.70
CA TYR A 498 -1.45 26.43 21.81
C TYR A 498 -2.27 27.63 21.35
N LEU A 499 -2.19 27.99 20.06
CA LEU A 499 -3.17 28.89 19.44
C LEU A 499 -4.50 28.16 19.17
N ARG A 500 -4.45 26.84 18.91
CA ARG A 500 -5.64 25.96 18.82
C ARG A 500 -6.24 25.68 20.21
N LEU A 501 -5.42 25.35 21.21
CA LEU A 501 -5.87 24.99 22.57
C LEU A 501 -6.30 26.17 23.44
N LYS A 502 -6.99 27.17 22.87
CA LYS A 502 -7.54 28.33 23.61
C LYS A 502 -9.02 28.16 23.93
N PRO A 503 -9.51 28.72 25.05
CA PRO A 503 -10.94 28.82 25.32
C PRO A 503 -11.71 29.42 24.12
N ASN A 504 -12.91 28.89 23.83
CA ASN A 504 -13.82 29.27 22.73
C ASN A 504 -13.53 28.76 21.31
N ASN A 505 -12.45 28.01 21.07
CA ASN A 505 -12.11 27.46 19.74
C ASN A 505 -12.64 26.02 19.48
N TRP A 506 -13.78 25.61 20.07
CA TRP A 506 -14.23 24.20 20.10
C TRP A 506 -13.18 23.20 20.66
N SER A 507 -12.15 23.74 21.30
CA SER A 507 -10.99 23.00 21.79
C SER A 507 -11.06 22.80 23.30
N SER A 508 -10.41 21.73 23.74
CA SER A 508 -10.48 21.20 25.08
C SER A 508 -9.61 22.02 26.05
N ALA A 509 -10.14 23.10 26.63
CA ALA A 509 -9.33 24.05 27.39
C ALA A 509 -9.07 23.69 28.87
N TYR A 510 -9.73 22.66 29.41
CA TYR A 510 -9.67 22.32 30.84
C TYR A 510 -9.57 20.81 31.07
N THR A 511 -8.86 20.38 32.13
CA THR A 511 -8.74 18.98 32.56
C THR A 511 -10.10 18.42 33.01
N SER A 512 -10.86 17.87 32.08
CA SER A 512 -12.23 17.40 32.32
C SER A 512 -12.62 16.26 31.39
N ILE A 513 -13.61 15.48 31.81
CA ILE A 513 -14.26 14.49 30.96
C ILE A 513 -15.73 14.84 30.84
N GLY A 514 -16.28 14.69 29.63
CA GLY A 514 -17.67 15.04 29.38
C GLY A 514 -18.45 14.00 28.61
N TYR A 515 -19.70 13.81 29.01
CA TYR A 515 -20.64 12.99 28.28
C TYR A 515 -21.16 13.75 27.06
N ARG A 516 -20.83 13.27 25.85
CA ARG A 516 -21.22 13.90 24.57
C ARG A 516 -20.75 15.36 24.40
N ASN A 517 -19.85 15.84 25.26
CA ASN A 517 -19.40 17.23 25.27
C ASN A 517 -18.11 17.41 24.43
N ARG A 518 -18.27 17.99 23.23
CA ARG A 518 -17.16 18.30 22.30
C ARG A 518 -16.24 19.44 22.76
N LYS A 519 -16.32 19.91 24.01
CA LYS A 519 -15.39 20.91 24.58
C LYS A 519 -14.52 20.33 25.71
N THR A 520 -14.66 19.04 25.99
CA THR A 520 -13.84 18.33 26.98
C THR A 520 -12.67 17.62 26.32
N PRO A 521 -11.52 17.47 27.00
CA PRO A 521 -10.35 16.77 26.46
C PRO A 521 -10.56 15.27 26.34
N ILE A 522 -11.33 14.67 27.26
CA ILE A 522 -11.80 13.30 27.15
C ILE A 522 -13.31 13.34 26.96
N ARG A 523 -13.80 12.78 25.86
CA ARG A 523 -15.22 12.71 25.56
C ARG A 523 -15.71 11.27 25.58
N ILE A 524 -16.77 11.02 26.33
CA ILE A 524 -17.52 9.77 26.21
C ILE A 524 -18.38 9.89 24.96
N CYS A 525 -18.08 9.07 23.94
CA CYS A 525 -18.75 9.16 22.65
C CYS A 525 -20.20 8.67 22.73
N PRO A 526 -21.12 9.28 21.96
CA PRO A 526 -22.50 8.81 21.91
C PRO A 526 -22.58 7.43 21.24
N THR A 527 -23.50 6.60 21.72
CA THR A 527 -23.87 5.31 21.11
C THR A 527 -25.19 5.44 20.35
N ILE A 528 -25.41 4.56 19.36
CA ILE A 528 -26.61 4.51 18.53
C ILE A 528 -27.43 3.27 18.89
N ASP A 529 -28.61 3.48 19.46
CA ASP A 529 -29.48 2.39 19.95
C ASP A 529 -30.13 1.59 18.81
N PHE A 530 -30.32 2.20 17.64
CA PHE A 530 -30.94 1.59 16.46
C PHE A 530 -29.92 1.03 15.46
N SER A 531 -28.70 0.70 15.91
CA SER A 531 -27.64 0.14 15.09
C SER A 531 -27.61 -1.38 15.15
N ASN A 532 -27.03 -2.03 14.12
CA ASN A 532 -26.79 -3.48 14.13
C ASN A 532 -25.63 -3.90 15.05
N LYS A 533 -24.83 -2.95 15.56
CA LYS A 533 -23.79 -3.17 16.57
C LYS A 533 -24.38 -2.95 17.96
N SER A 534 -23.99 -3.78 18.92
CA SER A 534 -24.40 -3.57 20.32
C SER A 534 -23.80 -2.28 20.90
N ILE A 535 -24.41 -1.75 21.95
CA ILE A 535 -24.03 -0.45 22.55
C ILE A 535 -22.59 -0.48 23.07
N ASP A 536 -22.22 -1.57 23.74
CA ASP A 536 -20.89 -1.84 24.27
C ASP A 536 -19.81 -1.86 23.16
N GLN A 537 -20.13 -2.42 21.98
CA GLN A 537 -19.24 -2.44 20.82
C GLN A 537 -18.94 -1.04 20.25
N GLN A 538 -19.88 -0.11 20.38
CA GLN A 538 -19.74 1.26 19.91
C GLN A 538 -19.07 2.17 20.95
N TYR A 539 -19.08 1.76 22.23
CA TYR A 539 -18.67 2.60 23.34
C TYR A 539 -17.15 2.80 23.36
N ASN A 540 -16.72 4.06 23.31
CA ASN A 540 -15.32 4.43 23.27
C ASN A 540 -15.11 5.82 23.91
N LEU A 541 -13.85 6.09 24.28
CA LEU A 541 -13.40 7.37 24.80
C LEU A 541 -12.58 8.10 23.74
N GLU A 542 -12.87 9.38 23.53
CA GLU A 542 -12.21 10.24 22.54
C GLU A 542 -11.27 11.22 23.26
N TYR A 543 -9.97 11.14 22.98
CA TYR A 543 -8.96 12.12 23.39
C TYR A 543 -8.81 13.20 22.29
N ARG A 544 -8.95 14.47 22.67
CA ARG A 544 -9.06 15.62 21.74
C ARG A 544 -7.92 16.64 21.76
N PRO A 545 -7.11 16.79 22.84
CA PRO A 545 -5.93 17.66 22.86
C PRO A 545 -4.75 17.15 22.03
N MET A 546 -5.00 16.74 20.79
CA MET A 546 -3.99 16.30 19.85
C MET A 546 -4.12 17.02 18.51
N ASP A 547 -3.01 17.18 17.81
CA ASP A 547 -2.99 17.77 16.47
C ASP A 547 -1.96 17.09 15.55
N GLY A 548 -1.99 17.50 14.28
CA GLY A 548 -1.20 16.92 13.19
C GLY A 548 0.32 17.10 13.30
N THR A 549 0.78 17.92 14.25
CA THR A 549 2.22 18.12 14.51
C THR A 549 2.81 17.09 15.46
N SER A 550 1.97 16.23 16.04
CA SER A 550 2.39 15.19 16.95
C SER A 550 2.78 13.88 16.25
N SER A 551 3.77 13.19 16.84
CA SER A 551 4.17 11.84 16.44
C SER A 551 3.11 10.83 16.90
N PRO A 552 2.40 10.12 15.98
CA PRO A 552 1.31 9.24 16.37
C PRO A 552 1.71 8.16 17.37
N HIS A 553 2.90 7.55 17.19
CA HIS A 553 3.42 6.52 18.08
C HIS A 553 3.72 7.06 19.47
N LEU A 554 4.40 8.21 19.56
CA LEU A 554 4.77 8.83 20.85
C LEU A 554 3.54 9.36 21.59
N SER A 555 2.59 9.98 20.88
CA SER A 555 1.32 10.44 21.43
C SER A 555 0.52 9.30 22.03
N LEU A 556 0.33 8.23 21.25
CA LEU A 556 -0.43 7.06 21.70
C LEU A 556 0.25 6.34 22.87
N LEU A 557 1.56 6.16 22.81
CA LEU A 557 2.36 5.63 23.92
C LEU A 557 2.12 6.42 25.21
N SER A 558 2.20 7.76 25.13
CA SER A 558 2.09 8.63 26.30
C SER A 558 0.68 8.59 26.91
N ILE A 559 -0.36 8.57 26.06
CA ILE A 559 -1.76 8.45 26.49
C ILE A 559 -2.02 7.09 27.14
N LEU A 560 -1.48 6.01 26.57
CA LEU A 560 -1.61 4.67 27.14
C LEU A 560 -0.88 4.56 28.48
N ILE A 561 0.33 5.10 28.62
CA ILE A 561 1.03 5.13 29.91
C ILE A 561 0.20 5.88 30.96
N ALA A 562 -0.31 7.07 30.63
CA ALA A 562 -1.10 7.87 31.56
C ALA A 562 -2.39 7.15 32.00
N GLY A 563 -3.10 6.55 31.05
CA GLY A 563 -4.29 5.78 31.37
C GLY A 563 -3.98 4.49 32.16
N ARG A 564 -2.85 3.83 31.90
CA ARG A 564 -2.39 2.69 32.69
C ARG A 564 -2.11 3.09 34.13
N LEU A 565 -1.43 4.22 34.36
CA LEU A 565 -1.14 4.71 35.70
C LEU A 565 -2.44 4.89 36.51
N GLY A 566 -3.50 5.42 35.89
CA GLY A 566 -4.81 5.51 36.52
C GLY A 566 -5.43 4.15 36.90
N ILE A 567 -5.24 3.12 36.08
CA ILE A 567 -5.67 1.74 36.39
C ILE A 567 -4.85 1.17 37.56
N GLU A 568 -3.53 1.32 37.53
CA GLU A 568 -2.61 0.80 38.53
C GLU A 568 -2.86 1.44 39.91
N ASP A 569 -3.07 2.76 39.94
CA ASP A 569 -3.34 3.53 41.15
C ASP A 569 -4.81 3.45 41.58
N LYS A 570 -5.67 2.82 40.77
CA LYS A 570 -7.12 2.75 40.96
C LYS A 570 -7.74 4.14 41.15
N SER A 571 -7.24 5.12 40.40
CA SER A 571 -7.60 6.52 40.51
C SER A 571 -9.10 6.73 40.37
N GLN A 572 -9.67 7.58 41.23
CA GLN A 572 -11.10 7.86 41.22
C GLN A 572 -11.38 9.10 40.39
N LEU A 573 -12.21 8.93 39.36
CA LEU A 573 -12.71 10.05 38.58
C LEU A 573 -13.69 10.87 39.42
N LYS A 574 -13.32 12.12 39.73
CA LYS A 574 -14.11 12.96 40.63
C LYS A 574 -15.38 13.53 39.99
N PHE A 575 -15.31 13.90 38.71
CA PHE A 575 -16.38 14.65 38.06
C PHE A 575 -16.45 14.38 36.56
N ILE A 576 -17.65 14.12 36.06
CA ILE A 576 -17.99 14.09 34.64
C ILE A 576 -18.90 15.29 34.37
N THR A 577 -18.50 16.17 33.46
CA THR A 577 -19.27 17.37 33.15
C THR A 577 -20.24 17.16 31.99
N GLU A 578 -21.47 17.65 32.14
CA GLU A 578 -22.40 17.83 31.01
C GLU A 578 -22.34 19.26 30.45
N LYS A 579 -21.81 20.21 31.24
CA LYS A 579 -21.66 21.62 30.86
C LYS A 579 -20.27 21.91 30.34
N ASP A 580 -20.13 22.99 29.58
CA ASP A 580 -18.82 23.53 29.24
C ASP A 580 -18.08 23.90 30.55
N PRO A 581 -16.86 23.40 30.81
CA PRO A 581 -16.07 23.79 31.98
C PRO A 581 -15.84 25.30 32.10
N HIS A 582 -15.94 26.06 31.01
CA HIS A 582 -15.86 27.52 31.03
C HIS A 582 -17.07 28.18 31.73
N GLU A 583 -18.21 27.50 31.82
CA GLU A 583 -19.40 27.99 32.52
C GLU A 583 -19.33 27.78 34.04
N LEU A 584 -18.36 26.99 34.52
CA LEU A 584 -18.13 26.76 35.95
C LEU A 584 -17.35 27.92 36.55
N SER A 585 -17.72 28.33 37.77
CA SER A 585 -16.90 29.28 38.53
C SER A 585 -15.52 28.69 38.84
N GLU A 586 -14.54 29.54 39.14
CA GLU A 586 -13.21 29.10 39.55
C GLU A 586 -13.26 28.15 40.76
N ASP A 587 -14.06 28.47 41.77
CA ASP A 587 -14.27 27.61 42.94
C ASP A 587 -14.86 26.24 42.56
N GLN A 588 -15.86 26.22 41.67
CA GLN A 588 -16.46 24.97 41.19
C GLN A 588 -15.44 24.13 40.42
N ARG A 589 -14.57 24.76 39.63
CA ARG A 589 -13.51 24.05 38.91
C ARG A 589 -12.49 23.44 39.87
N LEU A 590 -12.00 24.22 40.83
CA LEU A 590 -11.03 23.75 41.83
C LEU A 590 -11.59 22.62 42.70
N GLN A 591 -12.85 22.70 43.12
CA GLN A 591 -13.52 21.64 43.88
C GLN A 591 -13.61 20.32 43.11
N ASN A 592 -13.70 20.38 41.78
CA ASN A 592 -13.81 19.24 40.89
C ASN A 592 -12.46 18.81 40.27
N ASN A 593 -11.32 19.34 40.73
CA ASN A 593 -9.99 19.12 40.14
C ASN A 593 -9.91 19.47 38.63
N ILE A 594 -10.63 20.51 38.22
CA ILE A 594 -10.60 21.01 36.84
C ILE A 594 -9.61 22.17 36.79
N TYR A 595 -8.54 22.01 36.02
CA TYR A 595 -7.49 22.99 35.82
C TYR A 595 -7.44 23.39 34.33
N PRO A 596 -7.02 24.61 34.00
CA PRO A 596 -6.75 24.97 32.61
C PRO A 596 -5.63 24.09 32.04
N LEU A 597 -5.69 23.81 30.73
CA LEU A 597 -4.54 23.28 30.00
C LEU A 597 -3.44 24.36 29.89
N PRO A 598 -2.19 23.98 29.56
CA PRO A 598 -1.12 24.95 29.43
C PRO A 598 -1.42 25.96 28.31
N ASP A 599 -1.10 27.23 28.54
CA ASP A 599 -1.40 28.32 27.59
C ASP A 599 -0.38 28.42 26.45
N ASN A 600 0.78 27.78 26.60
CA ASN A 600 1.86 27.76 25.60
C ASN A 600 2.77 26.54 25.78
N LEU A 601 3.58 26.25 24.75
CA LEU A 601 4.50 25.10 24.75
C LEU A 601 5.51 25.15 25.90
N ASN A 602 6.02 26.33 26.27
CA ASN A 602 6.98 26.44 27.38
C ASN A 602 6.36 26.01 28.72
N GLU A 603 5.10 26.35 28.97
CA GLU A 603 4.37 25.88 30.15
C GLU A 603 4.13 24.37 30.12
N ALA A 604 3.72 23.82 28.97
CA ALA A 604 3.53 22.38 28.83
C ALA A 604 4.82 21.59 29.05
N LEU A 605 5.96 22.07 28.53
CA LEU A 605 7.27 21.44 28.76
C LEU A 605 7.66 21.46 30.25
N LYS A 606 7.29 22.50 30.99
CA LYS A 606 7.48 22.55 32.45
C LYS A 606 6.64 21.49 33.15
N TYR A 607 5.34 21.37 32.82
CA TYR A 607 4.50 20.31 33.37
C TYR A 607 5.06 18.92 33.07
N LEU A 608 5.50 18.67 31.83
CA LEU A 608 6.14 17.42 31.46
C LEU A 608 7.41 17.15 32.27
N ASN A 609 8.29 18.15 32.41
CA ASN A 609 9.53 18.01 33.18
C ASN A 609 9.29 17.75 34.68
N ASP A 610 8.20 18.27 35.23
CA ASP A 610 7.84 18.11 36.64
C ASP A 610 7.07 16.80 36.91
N ASP A 611 6.54 16.16 35.87
CA ASP A 611 5.75 14.93 35.95
C ASP A 611 6.63 13.67 36.00
N GLN A 612 7.30 13.49 37.14
CA GLN A 612 8.20 12.35 37.37
C GLN A 612 7.47 10.99 37.34
N GLN A 613 6.16 10.97 37.61
CA GLN A 613 5.36 9.75 37.55
C GLN A 613 5.17 9.27 36.11
N LEU A 614 4.92 10.19 35.18
CA LEU A 614 4.87 9.88 33.75
C LEU A 614 6.28 9.58 33.21
N LEU A 615 7.26 10.43 33.49
CA LEU A 615 8.59 10.37 32.88
C LEU A 615 9.38 9.09 33.23
N LYS A 616 9.13 8.46 34.38
CA LYS A 616 9.82 7.20 34.77
C LYS A 616 9.56 6.04 33.81
N HIS A 617 8.53 6.13 32.97
CA HIS A 617 8.17 5.12 31.97
C HIS A 617 8.85 5.34 30.61
N PHE A 618 9.60 6.43 30.45
CA PHE A 618 10.37 6.72 29.25
C PHE A 618 11.87 6.58 29.51
N PRO A 619 12.67 6.20 28.50
CA PRO A 619 14.12 6.29 28.59
C PRO A 619 14.54 7.73 28.90
N LYS A 620 15.39 7.91 29.92
CA LYS A 620 15.85 9.26 30.34
C LYS A 620 16.44 10.07 29.18
N ILE A 621 17.24 9.41 28.35
CA ILE A 621 17.91 10.03 27.20
C ILE A 621 16.92 10.49 26.11
N LEU A 622 15.80 9.78 25.93
CA LEU A 622 14.71 10.18 25.03
C LEU A 622 14.09 11.49 25.51
N ILE A 623 13.76 11.57 26.80
CA ILE A 623 13.13 12.76 27.40
C ILE A 623 14.07 13.96 27.39
N GLN A 624 15.35 13.75 27.71
CA GLN A 624 16.37 14.80 27.63
C GLN A 624 16.50 15.34 26.20
N THR A 625 16.54 14.45 25.21
CA THR A 625 16.56 14.83 23.79
C THR A 625 15.30 15.61 23.42
N TYR A 626 14.13 15.11 23.81
CA TYR A 626 12.85 15.73 23.52
C TYR A 626 12.75 17.15 24.09
N LEU A 627 13.07 17.32 25.37
CA LEU A 627 13.05 18.62 26.04
C LEU A 627 14.05 19.60 25.40
N SER A 628 15.30 19.18 25.18
CA SER A 628 16.32 20.00 24.52
C SER A 628 15.86 20.49 23.14
N MET A 629 15.40 19.56 22.30
CA MET A 629 14.87 19.85 20.97
C MET A 629 13.67 20.81 21.02
N LYS A 630 12.72 20.61 21.93
CA LYS A 630 11.54 21.49 22.04
C LYS A 630 11.87 22.87 22.61
N TYR A 631 12.81 23.00 23.53
CA TYR A 631 13.31 24.30 23.95
C TYR A 631 14.07 25.02 22.84
N LYS A 632 14.79 24.29 21.98
CA LYS A 632 15.40 24.86 20.78
C LYS A 632 14.35 25.36 19.79
N GLU A 633 13.34 24.56 19.48
CA GLU A 633 12.20 24.95 18.63
C GLU A 633 11.54 26.24 19.14
N LEU A 634 11.31 26.35 20.46
CA LEU A 634 10.80 27.56 21.09
C LEU A 634 11.72 28.77 20.87
N SER A 635 13.02 28.60 21.08
CA SER A 635 13.98 29.69 20.90
C SER A 635 14.05 30.22 19.45
N LEU A 636 13.72 29.37 18.47
CA LEU A 636 13.73 29.71 17.04
C LEU A 636 12.47 30.44 16.59
N THR A 637 11.40 30.38 17.40
CA THR A 637 10.06 30.83 17.03
C THR A 637 9.45 31.85 17.99
N ASN A 638 10.12 32.15 19.12
CA ASN A 638 9.61 33.07 20.16
C ASN A 638 9.38 34.52 19.67
N GLN A 639 10.02 34.89 18.57
CA GLN A 639 9.95 36.21 17.95
C GLN A 639 8.82 36.32 16.91
N PHE A 640 8.14 35.23 16.57
CA PHE A 640 7.04 35.23 15.61
C PHE A 640 5.74 35.70 16.26
N ASP A 641 5.00 36.56 15.55
CA ASP A 641 3.60 36.81 15.86
C ASP A 641 2.70 35.63 15.46
N ASP A 642 1.45 35.60 15.92
CA ASP A 642 0.53 34.48 15.71
C ASP A 642 0.34 34.13 14.22
N ASP A 643 0.27 35.12 13.33
CA ASP A 643 0.07 34.88 11.89
C ASP A 643 1.33 34.33 11.21
N THR A 644 2.50 34.87 11.54
CA THR A 644 3.80 34.37 11.08
C THR A 644 4.03 32.94 11.59
N LEU A 645 3.67 32.67 12.85
CA LEU A 645 3.76 31.35 13.46
C LEU A 645 2.87 30.34 12.72
N CYS A 646 1.60 30.67 12.46
CA CYS A 646 0.70 29.80 11.69
C CYS A 646 1.22 29.53 10.28
N LYS A 647 1.70 30.57 9.57
CA LYS A 647 2.29 30.43 8.22
C LYS A 647 3.57 29.61 8.21
N HIS A 648 4.35 29.67 9.28
CA HIS A 648 5.57 28.89 9.44
C HIS A 648 5.26 27.41 9.59
N TYR A 649 4.42 27.06 10.56
CA TYR A 649 4.07 25.66 10.83
C TYR A 649 3.20 25.02 9.74
N SER A 650 2.34 25.79 9.06
CA SER A 650 1.54 25.28 7.93
C SER A 650 2.34 24.89 6.68
N LYS A 651 3.62 25.32 6.60
CA LYS A 651 4.53 24.85 5.55
C LYS A 651 5.30 23.59 5.95
N ILE A 652 5.38 23.29 7.24
CA ILE A 652 6.11 22.15 7.78
C ILE A 652 5.20 20.92 7.87
N TYR A 653 3.95 21.12 8.33
CA TYR A 653 2.98 20.06 8.59
C TYR A 653 1.76 20.18 7.69
#